data_AF-F0YBG3-F1
#
_entry.id   AF-F0YBG3-F1
#
_cell.length_a   1.000
_cell.length_b   1.000
_cell.length_c   1.000
_cell.angle_alpha   90.00
_cell.angle_beta   90.00
_cell.angle_gamma   90.00
#
_symmetry.space_group_name_H-M   'P 1'
#
loop_
_entity.id
_entity.type
_entity.pdbx_description
1 polymer ?
#
loop_
_entity_poly.entity_id
_entity_poly.type
_entity_poly.pdbx_seq_one_letter_code
_entity_poly.pdbx_strand_id
1 'polypeptide(L)'
;MASSSMLRLASLLSIVAALHLSRPPQHRATRLRAVPVADPFAATDTRPIVLYDGVCRMCNFWVDWVLANDREKAVRFCALQSDVGRALLERSGRRPDDISSIVLVTADGAHVKSDAVFEIGRRLRVTTPLSTLGQAVIPKAVADAAYDAIADNRYNIAGKRPPRFTDAKDADRFLGDTMVNWETCVTDPTDSSGTPYLTHMPREYFGEDSFFGGKAPLSQASGWIIVVGMGVGMTLLAVLLTYLEVTFNRSGKVSSEFFNTAGRSVKTGLTASVIVSQWTWAATLLQSSNVAWNFGVSGPFWYASGATIQVLLFGILAIEIKRKCPTAHTMVEIVRARWPGAHYTFLFFGFSANLIVTSMLILGGAATINALCGMHTIVASFLIPISVIPYTMYGGLKSTFLASYIHTSIIFVVLLMMIYTIYVSKFSSDLIWEMLKKTTSYSVSDCKHIFSEDFDGFSSPSFNPDAADPADIFPELFLYAEEDGDLTDCLEDDPPTCTKLFACGGVDGNAGVDADSGSYLTMISLQGLMFGVINIVGNFGTVFCDQSYWQSAIAAKPAAAHKGYMLGGMVWFAIPFSLASSLGLAATAIQLPISKEEAGNGLVPPAVAVHLLGAGGGWAIAIMLFMAIISTGSAEAIAVSSLVSYDVYKPFFNPACTGEDIVRISRIVIPLYCCFSGVLATCLWYIGIGLGWVYGFMGIHIGCAVVPVWWCLTNPLISEKGAIAGAWSGCVAGYVAWLVTATALGDPLDKDGLGTLESMLAGNVCSIVVSGMVCYAISAMNPQNYDFKSMKAIELLDNDQSGLDPDELSEAKLLPALNWIKKFGWGVSFVLCVLWPALSTPAGTFSKTYFSFWIFIVIAWGFFASVVIIGLPIVESWEDISTITKALTGVNVGLPETNLHEKAAKEESA
;
A
#
# COMPACT_ATOMS: atom_id res chain seq x y z
N MET A 1 -50.07 -28.49 -24.95
CA MET A 1 -48.64 -28.50 -24.58
C MET A 1 -48.45 -27.85 -23.22
N ALA A 2 -48.76 -28.55 -22.11
CA ALA A 2 -48.76 -27.97 -20.76
C ALA A 2 -48.39 -29.00 -19.66
N SER A 3 -47.53 -29.97 -19.99
CA SER A 3 -47.16 -31.09 -19.09
C SER A 3 -45.64 -31.36 -19.05
N SER A 4 -44.87 -30.89 -20.04
CA SER A 4 -43.41 -31.07 -20.10
C SER A 4 -42.60 -30.05 -19.29
N SER A 5 -43.23 -28.99 -18.77
CA SER A 5 -42.57 -27.91 -18.02
C SER A 5 -42.40 -28.21 -16.53
N MET A 6 -43.33 -28.94 -15.89
CA MET A 6 -43.21 -29.28 -14.46
C MET A 6 -42.16 -30.36 -14.17
N LEU A 7 -41.98 -31.37 -15.03
CA LEU A 7 -40.92 -32.38 -14.83
C LEU A 7 -39.49 -31.80 -14.93
N ARG A 8 -39.29 -30.71 -15.68
CA ARG A 8 -37.98 -30.04 -15.75
C ARG A 8 -37.64 -29.23 -14.50
N LEU A 9 -38.64 -28.80 -13.73
CA LEU A 9 -38.43 -28.07 -12.46
C LEU A 9 -38.04 -29.02 -11.32
N ALA A 10 -38.64 -30.22 -11.28
CA ALA A 10 -38.30 -31.26 -10.30
C ALA A 10 -36.85 -31.76 -10.47
N SER A 11 -36.38 -31.95 -11.71
CA SER A 11 -35.00 -32.35 -11.99
C SER A 11 -33.95 -31.28 -11.63
N LEU A 12 -34.30 -29.99 -11.71
CA LEU A 12 -33.41 -28.89 -11.31
C LEU A 12 -33.23 -28.81 -9.79
N LEU A 13 -34.31 -29.02 -9.01
CA LEU A 13 -34.24 -29.06 -7.54
C LEU A 13 -33.44 -30.26 -7.01
N SER A 14 -33.46 -31.41 -7.70
CA SER A 14 -32.65 -32.58 -7.32
C SER A 14 -31.14 -32.38 -7.53
N ILE A 15 -30.74 -31.55 -8.50
CA ILE A 15 -29.32 -31.25 -8.77
C ILE A 15 -28.76 -30.26 -7.73
N VAL A 16 -29.55 -29.27 -7.30
CA VAL A 16 -29.17 -28.35 -6.22
C VAL A 16 -29.00 -29.07 -4.88
N ALA A 17 -29.81 -30.10 -4.61
CA ALA A 17 -29.66 -30.94 -3.41
C ALA A 17 -28.41 -31.86 -3.44
N ALA A 18 -27.93 -32.25 -4.63
CA ALA A 18 -26.74 -33.10 -4.76
C ALA A 18 -25.42 -32.33 -4.60
N LEU A 19 -25.39 -31.03 -4.94
CA LEU A 19 -24.22 -30.14 -4.82
C LEU A 19 -23.90 -29.67 -3.39
N HIS A 20 -24.57 -30.23 -2.37
CA HIS A 20 -24.32 -29.94 -0.94
C HIS A 20 -23.94 -31.18 -0.11
N LEU A 21 -23.64 -32.32 -0.76
CA LEU A 21 -23.28 -33.57 -0.06
C LEU A 21 -21.93 -34.17 -0.46
N SER A 22 -21.08 -33.40 -1.16
CA SER A 22 -19.65 -33.73 -1.29
C SER A 22 -18.94 -33.49 0.04
N ARG A 23 -18.76 -34.56 0.83
CA ARG A 23 -17.87 -34.52 2.01
C ARG A 23 -16.45 -34.14 1.56
N PRO A 24 -15.71 -33.31 2.34
CA PRO A 24 -14.28 -33.14 2.10
C PRO A 24 -13.56 -34.49 2.24
N PRO A 25 -12.38 -34.67 1.61
CA PRO A 25 -11.58 -35.87 1.80
C PRO A 25 -11.30 -36.06 3.28
N GLN A 26 -11.51 -37.29 3.78
CA GLN A 26 -11.24 -37.60 5.18
C GLN A 26 -9.73 -37.54 5.40
N HIS A 27 -9.26 -36.49 6.08
CA HIS A 27 -7.95 -36.55 6.72
C HIS A 27 -7.89 -37.82 7.57
N ARG A 28 -6.81 -38.57 7.37
CA ARG A 28 -6.56 -39.83 8.06
C ARG A 28 -6.32 -39.50 9.53
N ALA A 29 -7.37 -39.57 10.35
CA ALA A 29 -7.32 -39.15 11.75
C ALA A 29 -6.26 -39.96 12.51
N THR A 30 -5.11 -39.31 12.77
CA THR A 30 -4.13 -39.77 13.74
C THR A 30 -4.84 -39.91 15.07
N ARG A 31 -4.80 -41.10 15.68
CA ARG A 31 -5.43 -41.33 16.99
C ARG A 31 -4.62 -40.60 18.06
N LEU A 32 -4.96 -39.34 18.30
CA LEU A 32 -4.52 -38.63 19.49
C LEU A 32 -4.95 -39.45 20.71
N ARG A 33 -3.98 -39.77 21.57
CA ARG A 33 -4.25 -40.43 22.85
C ARG A 33 -5.10 -39.50 23.69
N ALA A 34 -6.19 -40.01 24.26
CA ALA A 34 -6.96 -39.27 25.26
C ALA A 34 -6.04 -38.90 26.44
N VAL A 35 -5.86 -37.60 26.67
CA VAL A 35 -5.19 -37.09 27.86
C VAL A 35 -6.14 -37.28 29.05
N PRO A 36 -5.73 -37.94 30.15
CA PRO A 36 -6.59 -38.13 31.31
C PRO A 36 -6.73 -36.81 32.09
N VAL A 37 -7.70 -35.99 31.70
CA VAL A 37 -8.06 -34.78 32.45
C VAL A 37 -8.67 -35.20 33.79
N ALA A 38 -8.12 -34.71 34.90
CA ALA A 38 -8.65 -34.95 36.24
C ALA A 38 -10.08 -34.40 36.36
N ASP A 39 -10.97 -35.09 37.08
CA ASP A 39 -12.40 -34.72 37.14
C ASP A 39 -12.58 -33.29 37.70
N PRO A 40 -13.09 -32.32 36.91
CA PRO A 40 -13.28 -30.94 37.37
C PRO A 40 -14.42 -30.79 38.40
N PHE A 41 -15.09 -31.90 38.75
CA PHE A 41 -16.02 -32.03 39.87
C PHE A 41 -15.38 -32.81 41.05
N ALA A 42 -14.12 -32.53 41.36
CA ALA A 42 -13.47 -33.03 42.58
C ALA A 42 -14.26 -32.66 43.85
N ALA A 43 -14.05 -33.41 44.95
CA ALA A 43 -14.87 -33.42 46.17
C ALA A 43 -15.01 -32.08 46.94
N THR A 44 -14.41 -30.99 46.47
CA THR A 44 -14.41 -29.66 47.07
C THR A 44 -15.21 -28.60 46.30
N ASP A 45 -15.59 -28.82 45.03
CA ASP A 45 -16.38 -27.85 44.26
C ASP A 45 -17.30 -28.51 43.21
N THR A 46 -18.60 -28.52 43.51
CA THR A 46 -19.65 -29.13 42.69
C THR A 46 -20.40 -28.13 41.79
N ARG A 47 -19.93 -26.87 41.70
CA ARG A 47 -20.61 -25.84 40.88
C ARG A 47 -20.62 -26.21 39.39
N PRO A 48 -21.77 -26.07 38.69
CA PRO A 48 -21.85 -26.30 37.25
C PRO A 48 -20.89 -25.44 36.44
N ILE A 49 -20.54 -25.94 35.25
CA ILE A 49 -19.55 -25.35 34.36
C ILE A 49 -20.25 -24.95 33.05
N VAL A 50 -20.22 -23.66 32.72
CA VAL A 50 -20.73 -23.11 31.46
C VAL A 50 -19.62 -23.17 30.41
N LEU A 51 -19.79 -24.04 29.43
CA LEU A 51 -18.94 -24.07 28.23
C LEU A 51 -19.44 -23.00 27.26
N TYR A 52 -18.53 -22.09 26.86
CA TYR A 52 -18.85 -20.97 25.97
C TYR A 52 -17.79 -20.79 24.88
N ASP A 53 -18.17 -20.11 23.79
CA ASP A 53 -17.26 -19.78 22.69
C ASP A 53 -16.35 -18.61 23.09
N GLY A 54 -15.10 -18.93 23.44
CA GLY A 54 -14.10 -17.98 23.95
C GLY A 54 -13.71 -16.90 22.96
N VAL A 55 -13.84 -17.13 21.65
CA VAL A 55 -13.50 -16.13 20.62
C VAL A 55 -14.70 -15.35 20.08
N CYS A 56 -15.94 -15.70 20.45
CA CYS A 56 -17.13 -14.95 20.03
C CYS A 56 -17.37 -13.73 20.93
N ARG A 57 -17.41 -12.52 20.35
CA ARG A 57 -17.66 -11.28 21.13
C ARG A 57 -19.02 -11.30 21.84
N MET A 58 -20.06 -11.83 21.19
CA MET A 58 -21.40 -11.94 21.75
C MET A 58 -21.47 -12.92 22.93
N CYS A 59 -20.85 -14.10 22.82
CA CYS A 59 -20.80 -15.07 23.92
C CYS A 59 -20.06 -14.51 25.14
N ASN A 60 -18.96 -13.78 24.90
CA ASN A 60 -18.20 -13.13 25.97
C ASN A 60 -18.97 -11.99 26.65
N PHE A 61 -19.66 -11.13 25.90
CA PHE A 61 -20.55 -10.11 26.46
C PHE A 61 -21.62 -10.73 27.36
N TRP A 62 -22.17 -11.88 26.95
CA TRP A 62 -23.12 -12.63 27.76
C TRP A 62 -22.47 -13.23 29.02
N VAL A 63 -21.24 -13.75 28.96
CA VAL A 63 -20.48 -14.19 30.15
C VAL A 63 -20.25 -13.03 31.12
N ASP A 64 -19.84 -11.85 30.63
CA ASP A 64 -19.64 -10.66 31.45
C ASP A 64 -20.94 -10.21 32.15
N TRP A 65 -22.08 -10.31 31.45
CA TRP A 65 -23.40 -10.07 32.02
C TRP A 65 -23.77 -11.10 33.10
N VAL A 66 -23.51 -12.40 32.87
CA VAL A 66 -23.77 -13.44 33.87
C VAL A 66 -22.89 -13.24 35.11
N LEU A 67 -21.62 -12.85 34.95
CA LEU A 67 -20.72 -12.53 36.07
C LEU A 67 -21.23 -11.35 36.91
N ALA A 68 -21.71 -10.28 36.27
CA ALA A 68 -22.27 -9.11 36.96
C ALA A 68 -23.55 -9.42 37.74
N ASN A 69 -24.30 -10.44 37.32
CA ASN A 69 -25.59 -10.81 37.91
C ASN A 69 -25.54 -12.03 38.85
N ASP A 70 -24.51 -12.89 38.77
CA ASP A 70 -24.31 -14.03 39.66
C ASP A 70 -23.63 -13.64 40.98
N ARG A 71 -24.40 -13.01 41.86
CA ARG A 71 -23.93 -12.55 43.18
C ARG A 71 -23.56 -13.67 44.15
N GLU A 72 -23.97 -14.92 43.87
CA GLU A 72 -23.70 -16.08 44.74
C GLU A 72 -22.58 -16.98 44.19
N LYS A 73 -21.93 -16.56 43.10
CA LYS A 73 -20.91 -17.34 42.35
C LYS A 73 -21.37 -18.77 42.04
N ALA A 74 -22.66 -18.94 41.73
CA ALA A 74 -23.35 -20.22 41.55
C ALA A 74 -22.92 -21.00 40.29
N VAL A 75 -22.30 -20.34 39.30
CA VAL A 75 -21.74 -21.00 38.09
C VAL A 75 -20.26 -20.68 37.86
N ARG A 76 -19.55 -21.67 37.32
CA ARG A 76 -18.20 -21.58 36.76
C ARG A 76 -18.26 -21.53 35.23
N PHE A 77 -17.17 -21.14 34.58
CA PHE A 77 -17.06 -21.00 33.13
C PHE A 77 -15.83 -21.75 32.60
N CYS A 78 -15.87 -22.16 31.34
CA CYS A 78 -14.75 -22.78 30.64
C CYS A 78 -14.87 -22.48 29.13
N ALA A 79 -13.78 -22.06 28.49
CA ALA A 79 -13.80 -21.85 27.04
C ALA A 79 -13.83 -23.19 26.30
N LEU A 80 -14.72 -23.34 25.31
CA LEU A 80 -14.83 -24.54 24.45
C LEU A 80 -13.52 -24.85 23.70
N GLN A 81 -12.67 -23.84 23.51
CA GLN A 81 -11.34 -23.96 22.89
C GLN A 81 -10.26 -24.53 23.81
N SER A 82 -10.51 -24.69 25.12
CA SER A 82 -9.55 -25.30 26.06
C SER A 82 -9.65 -26.82 26.08
N ASP A 83 -8.59 -27.51 26.48
CA ASP A 83 -8.58 -28.98 26.58
C ASP A 83 -9.58 -29.50 27.62
N VAL A 84 -9.73 -28.75 28.73
CA VAL A 84 -10.77 -29.02 29.75
C VAL A 84 -12.17 -28.84 29.16
N GLY A 85 -12.38 -27.81 28.34
CA GLY A 85 -13.64 -27.54 27.65
C GLY A 85 -13.99 -28.63 26.64
N ARG A 86 -13.02 -29.09 25.85
CA ARG A 86 -13.16 -30.20 24.89
C ARG A 86 -13.51 -31.51 25.60
N ALA A 87 -12.78 -31.87 26.66
CA ALA A 87 -13.07 -33.07 27.45
C ALA A 87 -14.47 -33.03 28.12
N LEU A 88 -14.90 -31.86 28.61
CA LEU A 88 -16.25 -31.65 29.14
C LEU A 88 -17.34 -31.72 28.07
N LEU A 89 -17.04 -31.29 26.84
CA LEU A 89 -17.95 -31.37 25.70
C LEU A 89 -18.15 -32.83 25.23
N GLU A 90 -17.08 -33.62 25.20
CA GLU A 90 -17.14 -35.08 24.96
C GLU A 90 -17.93 -35.82 26.05
N ARG A 91 -17.67 -35.53 27.34
CA ARG A 91 -18.47 -36.05 28.47
C ARG A 91 -19.95 -35.69 28.35
N SER A 92 -20.28 -34.59 27.68
CA SER A 92 -21.65 -34.14 27.40
C SER A 92 -22.29 -34.80 26.16
N GLY A 93 -21.64 -35.77 25.53
CA GLY A 93 -22.15 -36.49 24.35
C GLY A 93 -22.08 -35.70 23.04
N ARG A 94 -21.25 -34.64 22.98
CA ARG A 94 -20.99 -33.86 21.76
C ARG A 94 -19.59 -34.14 21.22
N ARG A 95 -19.32 -33.71 19.98
CA ARG A 95 -17.98 -33.79 19.38
C ARG A 95 -17.07 -32.73 20.01
N PRO A 96 -15.77 -32.98 20.21
CA PRO A 96 -14.84 -32.03 20.84
C PRO A 96 -14.73 -30.69 20.07
N ASP A 97 -14.99 -30.70 18.76
CA ASP A 97 -14.92 -29.52 17.89
C ASP A 97 -16.26 -28.77 17.76
N ASP A 98 -17.32 -29.21 18.46
CA ASP A 98 -18.68 -28.70 18.30
C ASP A 98 -18.93 -27.40 19.06
N ILE A 99 -18.29 -26.31 18.60
CA ILE A 99 -18.42 -24.96 19.15
C ILE A 99 -19.77 -24.27 18.83
N SER A 100 -20.77 -25.01 18.34
CA SER A 100 -22.05 -24.46 17.85
C SER A 100 -23.05 -24.10 18.94
N SER A 101 -22.82 -24.47 20.20
CA SER A 101 -23.81 -24.29 21.26
C SER A 101 -23.18 -24.06 22.63
N ILE A 102 -23.86 -23.25 23.43
CA ILE A 102 -23.62 -23.16 24.87
C ILE A 102 -24.04 -24.48 25.54
N VAL A 103 -23.22 -24.95 26.48
CA VAL A 103 -23.47 -26.17 27.24
C VAL A 103 -23.26 -25.86 28.72
N LEU A 104 -24.19 -26.28 29.57
CA LEU A 104 -24.06 -26.24 31.03
C LEU A 104 -23.81 -27.67 31.53
N VAL A 105 -22.60 -27.96 31.95
CA VAL A 105 -22.22 -29.27 32.50
C VAL A 105 -22.44 -29.28 34.02
N THR A 106 -23.10 -30.31 34.52
CA THR A 106 -23.29 -30.59 35.95
C THR A 106 -22.57 -31.89 36.31
N ALA A 107 -22.48 -32.24 37.59
CA ALA A 107 -21.87 -33.50 38.02
C ALA A 107 -22.54 -34.72 37.36
N ASP A 108 -23.87 -34.68 37.25
CA ASP A 108 -24.74 -35.80 36.84
C ASP A 108 -25.20 -35.74 35.36
N GLY A 109 -24.82 -34.71 34.59
CA GLY A 109 -25.28 -34.57 33.20
C GLY A 109 -24.92 -33.22 32.54
N ALA A 110 -25.64 -32.87 31.48
CA ALA A 110 -25.45 -31.59 30.78
C ALA A 110 -26.77 -31.05 30.18
N HIS A 111 -26.91 -29.73 30.17
CA HIS A 111 -27.95 -29.00 29.43
C HIS A 111 -27.32 -28.30 28.21
N VAL A 112 -28.08 -28.15 27.14
CA VAL A 112 -27.58 -27.74 25.81
C VAL A 112 -28.56 -26.75 25.16
N LYS A 113 -28.06 -25.79 24.36
CA LYS A 113 -28.87 -24.77 23.66
C LYS A 113 -29.85 -24.04 24.59
N SER A 114 -31.15 -23.99 24.30
CA SER A 114 -32.10 -23.20 25.10
C SER A 114 -32.22 -23.70 26.54
N ASP A 115 -32.12 -25.02 26.78
CA ASP A 115 -32.20 -25.59 28.13
C ASP A 115 -31.04 -25.12 29.02
N ALA A 116 -29.84 -24.96 28.46
CA ALA A 116 -28.71 -24.38 29.19
C ALA A 116 -28.98 -22.91 29.56
N VAL A 117 -29.52 -22.11 28.64
CA VAL A 117 -29.84 -20.70 28.89
C VAL A 117 -30.91 -20.56 29.98
N PHE A 118 -31.96 -21.37 29.96
CA PHE A 118 -33.02 -21.33 30.98
C PHE A 118 -32.54 -21.77 32.37
N GLU A 119 -31.75 -22.85 32.47
CA GLU A 119 -31.21 -23.33 33.75
C GLU A 119 -30.17 -22.37 34.34
N ILE A 120 -29.33 -21.73 33.51
CA ILE A 120 -28.43 -20.67 33.95
C ILE A 120 -29.26 -19.48 34.46
N GLY A 121 -30.26 -19.02 33.70
CA GLY A 121 -31.17 -17.95 34.14
C GLY A 121 -31.89 -18.26 35.46
N ARG A 122 -32.24 -19.52 35.71
CA ARG A 122 -32.89 -19.95 36.96
C ARG A 122 -31.97 -19.78 38.18
N ARG A 123 -30.65 -19.88 37.99
CA ARG A 123 -29.63 -19.74 39.06
C ARG A 123 -29.27 -18.29 39.41
N LEU A 124 -29.56 -17.32 38.53
CA LEU A 124 -29.10 -15.93 38.69
C LEU A 124 -30.00 -15.03 39.57
N ARG A 125 -31.12 -15.55 40.11
CA ARG A 125 -32.16 -14.86 40.91
C ARG A 125 -32.88 -13.70 40.22
N VAL A 126 -32.17 -12.79 39.57
CA VAL A 126 -32.68 -11.64 38.82
C VAL A 126 -33.53 -12.07 37.62
N THR A 127 -33.17 -13.16 36.96
CA THR A 127 -33.89 -13.71 35.79
C THR A 127 -34.72 -14.95 36.08
N THR A 128 -34.67 -15.51 37.30
CA THR A 128 -35.40 -16.73 37.69
C THR A 128 -36.91 -16.71 37.37
N PRO A 129 -37.70 -15.65 37.68
CA PRO A 129 -39.13 -15.66 37.31
C PRO A 129 -39.35 -15.61 35.80
N LEU A 130 -38.46 -14.94 35.04
CA LEU A 130 -38.54 -14.84 33.58
C LEU A 130 -38.11 -16.12 32.88
N SER A 131 -37.06 -16.80 33.35
CA SER A 131 -36.62 -18.09 32.78
C SER A 131 -37.63 -19.20 33.04
N THR A 132 -38.20 -19.23 34.26
CA THR A 132 -39.25 -20.21 34.63
C THR A 132 -40.52 -20.01 33.81
N LEU A 133 -40.96 -18.75 33.60
CA LEU A 133 -42.09 -18.45 32.73
C LEU A 133 -41.79 -18.74 31.25
N GLY A 134 -40.60 -18.37 30.78
CA GLY A 134 -40.16 -18.59 29.40
C GLY A 134 -40.16 -20.07 29.01
N GLN A 135 -39.59 -20.94 29.86
CA GLN A 135 -39.56 -22.39 29.61
C GLN A 135 -40.95 -23.05 29.72
N ALA A 136 -41.87 -22.46 30.48
CA ALA A 136 -43.26 -22.94 30.60
C ALA A 136 -44.16 -22.52 29.42
N VAL A 137 -43.84 -21.40 28.74
CA VAL A 137 -44.68 -20.81 27.68
C VAL A 137 -44.13 -21.07 26.27
N ILE A 138 -42.81 -21.14 26.10
CA ILE A 138 -42.17 -21.28 24.79
C ILE A 138 -41.91 -22.76 24.48
N PRO A 139 -42.48 -23.34 23.40
CA PRO A 139 -42.17 -24.70 22.99
C PRO A 139 -40.68 -24.85 22.66
N LYS A 140 -40.04 -25.92 23.14
CA LYS A 140 -38.60 -26.16 22.95
C LYS A 140 -38.12 -26.01 21.50
N ALA A 141 -38.87 -26.52 20.53
CA ALA A 141 -38.53 -26.38 19.11
C ALA A 141 -38.42 -24.92 18.63
N VAL A 142 -39.21 -24.00 19.20
CA VAL A 142 -39.15 -22.56 18.90
C VAL A 142 -37.96 -21.92 19.60
N ALA A 143 -37.70 -22.30 20.86
CA ALA A 143 -36.56 -21.80 21.62
C ALA A 143 -35.21 -22.23 21.02
N ASP A 144 -35.08 -23.49 20.61
CA ASP A 144 -33.90 -24.01 19.93
C ASP A 144 -33.74 -23.43 18.51
N ALA A 145 -34.82 -23.23 17.74
CA ALA A 145 -34.74 -22.58 16.43
C ALA A 145 -34.30 -21.10 16.52
N ALA A 146 -34.79 -20.37 17.53
CA ALA A 146 -34.33 -19.01 17.81
C ALA A 146 -32.88 -18.97 18.31
N TYR A 147 -32.47 -19.98 19.10
CA TYR A 147 -31.09 -20.15 19.53
C TYR A 147 -30.15 -20.38 18.34
N ASP A 148 -30.49 -21.32 17.46
CA ASP A 148 -29.67 -21.69 16.30
C ASP A 148 -29.49 -20.52 15.32
N ALA A 149 -30.57 -19.76 15.03
CA ALA A 149 -30.48 -18.57 14.19
C ALA A 149 -29.52 -17.49 14.73
N ILE A 150 -29.37 -17.39 16.06
CA ILE A 150 -28.42 -16.47 16.72
C ILE A 150 -27.02 -17.10 16.78
N ALA A 151 -26.92 -18.40 17.07
CA ALA A 151 -25.66 -19.12 17.20
C ALA A 151 -24.92 -19.23 15.87
N ASP A 152 -25.61 -19.58 14.78
CA ASP A 152 -24.99 -19.73 13.45
C ASP A 152 -24.52 -18.38 12.88
N ASN A 153 -25.21 -17.30 13.21
CA ASN A 153 -24.87 -15.94 12.74
C ASN A 153 -23.96 -15.16 13.71
N ARG A 154 -23.50 -15.76 14.82
CA ARG A 154 -22.84 -15.06 15.94
C ARG A 154 -21.60 -14.24 15.56
N TYR A 155 -20.80 -14.72 14.61
CA TYR A 155 -19.62 -14.01 14.14
C TYR A 155 -19.95 -12.84 13.21
N ASN A 156 -21.06 -12.90 12.47
CA ASN A 156 -21.50 -11.78 11.64
C ASN A 156 -22.18 -10.68 12.49
N ILE A 157 -22.83 -11.06 13.59
CA ILE A 157 -23.53 -10.14 14.49
C ILE A 157 -22.54 -9.30 15.32
N ALA A 158 -21.49 -9.92 15.88
CA ALA A 158 -20.59 -9.25 16.85
C ALA A 158 -19.09 -9.40 16.56
N GLY A 159 -18.71 -10.15 15.52
CA GLY A 159 -17.31 -10.45 15.22
C GLY A 159 -16.65 -11.44 16.19
N LYS A 160 -15.41 -11.80 15.85
CA LYS A 160 -14.50 -12.49 16.77
C LYS A 160 -13.79 -11.48 17.70
N ARG A 161 -13.21 -11.99 18.79
CA ARG A 161 -12.29 -11.28 19.68
C ARG A 161 -11.16 -12.23 20.14
N PRO A 162 -10.03 -11.71 20.64
CA PRO A 162 -9.05 -12.52 21.36
C PRO A 162 -9.70 -13.26 22.54
N PRO A 163 -9.14 -14.41 22.99
CA PRO A 163 -9.63 -15.14 24.16
C PRO A 163 -9.81 -14.23 25.39
N ARG A 164 -10.73 -14.62 26.28
CA ARG A 164 -11.00 -13.87 27.52
C ARG A 164 -9.81 -14.02 28.48
N PHE A 165 -9.30 -12.89 28.97
CA PHE A 165 -8.39 -12.89 30.11
C PHE A 165 -9.21 -12.84 31.40
N THR A 166 -8.79 -13.61 32.40
CA THR A 166 -9.52 -13.76 33.66
C THR A 166 -9.04 -12.73 34.68
N ASP A 167 -9.94 -11.83 35.13
CA ASP A 167 -9.64 -10.95 36.25
C ASP A 167 -9.31 -11.78 37.50
N ALA A 168 -8.26 -11.42 38.24
CA ALA A 168 -7.83 -12.14 39.45
C ALA A 168 -8.93 -12.27 40.54
N LYS A 169 -9.96 -11.40 40.51
CA LYS A 169 -11.14 -11.43 41.40
C LYS A 169 -12.14 -12.56 41.08
N ASP A 170 -12.09 -13.09 39.87
CA ASP A 170 -12.99 -14.09 39.30
C ASP A 170 -12.25 -15.38 38.87
N ALA A 171 -10.95 -15.50 39.16
CA ALA A 171 -10.13 -16.67 38.83
C ALA A 171 -10.68 -17.98 39.45
N ASP A 172 -11.34 -17.91 40.61
CA ASP A 172 -12.04 -19.05 41.24
C ASP A 172 -13.31 -19.52 40.48
N ARG A 173 -13.64 -18.85 39.38
CA ARG A 173 -14.84 -19.10 38.57
C ARG A 173 -14.54 -19.64 37.17
N PHE A 174 -13.28 -19.71 36.75
CA PHE A 174 -12.91 -20.20 35.42
C PHE A 174 -12.06 -21.46 35.52
N LEU A 175 -12.28 -22.40 34.58
CA LEU A 175 -11.63 -23.70 34.52
C LEU A 175 -10.90 -23.83 33.18
N GLY A 176 -9.64 -24.27 33.23
CA GLY A 176 -8.75 -24.29 32.07
C GLY A 176 -8.16 -22.92 31.70
N ASP A 177 -8.50 -21.86 32.45
CA ASP A 177 -7.99 -20.50 32.25
C ASP A 177 -6.58 -20.32 32.87
N THR A 178 -5.59 -20.95 32.23
CA THR A 178 -4.29 -20.28 32.00
C THR A 178 -4.26 -19.74 30.57
N MET A 179 -5.33 -19.04 30.17
CA MET A 179 -5.33 -18.25 28.94
C MET A 179 -4.78 -16.84 29.22
N VAL A 180 -3.45 -16.78 29.28
CA VAL A 180 -2.58 -15.66 28.86
C VAL A 180 -3.05 -14.26 29.27
N ASN A 181 -2.52 -13.67 30.35
CA ASN A 181 -2.60 -12.20 30.46
C ASN A 181 -1.78 -11.57 29.32
N TRP A 182 -2.33 -10.65 28.53
CA TRP A 182 -1.63 -10.03 27.40
C TRP A 182 -0.42 -9.18 27.81
N GLU A 183 -0.39 -8.69 29.06
CA GLU A 183 0.79 -8.03 29.65
C GLU A 183 1.92 -9.04 29.98
N THR A 184 1.63 -10.34 29.87
CA THR A 184 2.59 -11.45 30.00
C THR A 184 2.35 -12.46 28.87
N CYS A 185 2.58 -12.05 27.61
CA CYS A 185 2.65 -12.94 26.45
C CYS A 185 3.88 -13.88 26.56
N VAL A 186 3.73 -14.84 27.47
CA VAL A 186 4.65 -15.88 27.92
C VAL A 186 3.75 -17.09 28.22
N THR A 187 3.40 -17.83 27.17
CA THR A 187 3.25 -19.28 27.29
C THR A 187 4.48 -19.83 26.61
N ASP A 188 5.48 -20.12 27.43
CA ASP A 188 6.80 -20.53 26.97
C ASP A 188 6.80 -22.06 26.81
N PRO A 189 6.70 -22.61 25.59
CA PRO A 189 7.31 -23.91 25.32
C PRO A 189 8.79 -23.77 25.65
N THR A 190 9.26 -24.56 26.60
CA THR A 190 10.66 -24.57 27.00
C THR A 190 11.45 -25.54 26.13
N ASP A 191 12.68 -25.19 25.79
CA ASP A 191 13.67 -26.15 25.33
C ASP A 191 14.04 -27.15 26.45
N SER A 192 14.93 -28.11 26.16
CA SER A 192 15.43 -29.07 27.16
C SER A 192 16.27 -28.44 28.29
N SER A 193 16.60 -27.15 28.21
CA SER A 193 17.28 -26.38 29.26
C SER A 193 16.33 -25.58 30.16
N GLY A 194 15.03 -25.52 29.82
CA GLY A 194 14.04 -24.69 30.51
C GLY A 194 13.91 -23.28 29.94
N THR A 195 14.48 -23.00 28.76
CA THR A 195 14.52 -21.67 28.15
C THR A 195 13.31 -21.44 27.21
N PRO A 196 12.59 -20.30 27.35
CA PRO A 196 11.44 -19.93 26.50
C PRO A 196 11.66 -19.76 24.99
N TYR A 197 10.91 -20.53 24.19
CA TYR A 197 10.63 -20.22 22.78
C TYR A 197 9.35 -19.36 22.66
N LEU A 198 9.43 -18.21 21.96
CA LEU A 198 8.51 -17.10 22.19
C LEU A 198 7.96 -16.45 20.89
N THR A 199 7.58 -17.25 19.90
CA THR A 199 7.05 -16.71 18.64
C THR A 199 5.83 -15.81 18.89
N HIS A 200 5.79 -14.67 18.20
CA HIS A 200 4.66 -13.75 18.18
C HIS A 200 3.68 -14.05 17.04
N MET A 201 3.99 -15.08 16.23
CA MET A 201 3.14 -15.57 15.15
C MET A 201 1.75 -15.98 15.69
N PRO A 202 0.65 -15.59 15.02
CA PRO A 202 -0.68 -16.08 15.39
C PRO A 202 -0.81 -17.58 15.11
N ARG A 203 -1.39 -18.34 16.05
CA ARG A 203 -1.55 -19.82 15.99
C ARG A 203 -2.22 -20.37 14.72
N GLU A 204 -2.95 -19.53 13.99
CA GLU A 204 -3.61 -19.89 12.73
C GLU A 204 -2.65 -19.94 11.53
N TYR A 205 -1.38 -19.58 11.72
CA TYR A 205 -0.29 -19.60 10.74
C TYR A 205 0.86 -20.55 11.11
N PHE A 206 0.73 -21.30 12.21
CA PHE A 206 1.71 -22.29 12.63
C PHE A 206 1.81 -23.41 11.58
N GLY A 207 3.02 -23.67 11.07
CA GLY A 207 3.26 -24.61 9.98
C GLY A 207 2.93 -24.10 8.57
N GLU A 208 2.45 -22.86 8.40
CA GLU A 208 2.20 -22.26 7.09
C GLU A 208 3.44 -21.51 6.57
N ASP A 209 3.79 -21.69 5.30
CA ASP A 209 4.98 -21.08 4.66
C ASP A 209 4.68 -19.85 3.78
N SER A 210 3.39 -19.51 3.66
CA SER A 210 2.86 -18.41 2.87
C SER A 210 1.60 -17.86 3.53
N PHE A 211 1.45 -16.54 3.58
CA PHE A 211 0.30 -15.90 4.23
C PHE A 211 -0.98 -16.07 3.40
N PHE A 212 -0.87 -15.93 2.08
CA PHE A 212 -2.01 -16.09 1.18
C PHE A 212 -2.20 -17.54 0.75
N GLY A 213 -1.13 -18.32 0.53
CA GLY A 213 -1.20 -19.74 0.14
C GLY A 213 -2.06 -19.99 -1.11
N GLY A 214 -2.11 -19.03 -2.03
CA GLY A 214 -3.03 -19.01 -3.19
C GLY A 214 -4.52 -18.82 -2.88
N LYS A 215 -4.91 -18.67 -1.60
CA LYS A 215 -6.28 -18.50 -1.12
C LYS A 215 -6.61 -17.02 -0.91
N ALA A 216 -7.40 -16.46 -1.82
CA ALA A 216 -7.84 -15.07 -1.72
C ALA A 216 -8.77 -14.83 -0.50
N PRO A 217 -8.50 -13.86 0.39
CA PRO A 217 -9.34 -13.55 1.54
C PRO A 217 -10.66 -12.85 1.19
N LEU A 218 -10.77 -12.27 -0.01
CA LEU A 218 -12.00 -11.70 -0.56
C LEU A 218 -12.52 -12.53 -1.74
N SER A 219 -13.83 -12.45 -1.97
CA SER A 219 -14.46 -13.07 -3.13
C SER A 219 -13.97 -12.46 -4.45
N GLN A 220 -13.99 -13.24 -5.54
CA GLN A 220 -13.68 -12.73 -6.87
C GLN A 220 -14.64 -11.61 -7.33
N ALA A 221 -15.89 -11.62 -6.84
CA ALA A 221 -16.84 -10.53 -7.05
C ALA A 221 -16.34 -9.19 -6.47
N SER A 222 -15.61 -9.20 -5.34
CA SER A 222 -14.98 -8.02 -4.77
C SER A 222 -14.00 -7.38 -5.76
N GLY A 223 -13.17 -8.19 -6.41
CA GLY A 223 -12.22 -7.72 -7.43
C GLY A 223 -12.91 -7.03 -8.61
N TRP A 224 -14.02 -7.59 -9.11
CA TRP A 224 -14.82 -6.96 -10.17
C TRP A 224 -15.48 -5.65 -9.72
N ILE A 225 -15.97 -5.58 -8.48
CA ILE A 225 -16.54 -4.35 -7.90
C ILE A 225 -15.46 -3.27 -7.78
N ILE A 226 -14.25 -3.61 -7.35
CA ILE A 226 -13.13 -2.67 -7.23
C ILE A 226 -12.70 -2.19 -8.62
N VAL A 227 -12.24 -3.09 -9.49
CA VAL A 227 -11.59 -2.69 -10.75
C VAL A 227 -12.57 -2.08 -11.76
N VAL A 228 -13.77 -2.66 -11.90
CA VAL A 228 -14.78 -2.18 -12.87
C VAL A 228 -15.81 -1.28 -12.21
N GLY A 229 -16.39 -1.70 -11.08
CA GLY A 229 -17.46 -0.96 -10.41
C GLY A 229 -17.04 0.43 -9.93
N MET A 230 -15.90 0.53 -9.23
CA MET A 230 -15.37 1.83 -8.79
C MET A 230 -14.83 2.66 -9.95
N GLY A 231 -14.26 2.03 -10.99
CA GLY A 231 -13.84 2.73 -12.21
C GLY A 231 -15.00 3.42 -12.93
N VAL A 232 -16.15 2.74 -13.05
CA VAL A 232 -17.39 3.33 -13.57
C VAL A 232 -17.94 4.40 -12.62
N GLY A 233 -17.97 4.14 -11.32
CA GLY A 233 -18.42 5.12 -10.32
C GLY A 233 -17.60 6.41 -10.34
N MET A 234 -16.28 6.30 -10.42
CA MET A 234 -15.37 7.44 -10.53
C MET A 234 -15.48 8.14 -11.87
N THR A 235 -15.69 7.40 -12.96
CA THR A 235 -16.02 7.99 -14.28
C THR A 235 -17.24 8.90 -14.18
N LEU A 236 -18.35 8.38 -13.62
CA LEU A 236 -19.60 9.14 -13.47
C LEU A 236 -19.41 10.37 -12.59
N LEU A 237 -18.66 10.23 -11.48
CA LEU A 237 -18.38 11.33 -10.56
C LEU A 237 -17.50 12.41 -11.18
N ALA A 238 -16.40 12.05 -11.85
CA ALA A 238 -15.51 12.99 -12.52
C ALA A 238 -16.22 13.73 -13.66
N VAL A 239 -16.98 13.01 -14.49
CA VAL A 239 -17.80 13.60 -15.56
C VAL A 239 -18.87 14.54 -14.99
N LEU A 240 -19.59 14.15 -13.93
CA LEU A 240 -20.59 14.99 -13.27
C LEU A 240 -19.97 16.28 -12.71
N LEU A 241 -18.87 16.18 -11.96
CA LEU A 241 -18.22 17.34 -11.37
C LEU A 241 -17.68 18.30 -12.45
N THR A 242 -17.10 17.75 -13.53
CA THR A 242 -16.64 18.54 -14.68
C THR A 242 -17.80 19.23 -15.40
N TYR A 243 -18.92 18.52 -15.58
CA TYR A 243 -20.14 19.07 -16.17
C TYR A 243 -20.72 20.20 -15.32
N LEU A 244 -20.76 20.05 -13.99
CA LEU A 244 -21.22 21.11 -13.08
C LEU A 244 -20.31 22.34 -13.12
N GLU A 245 -18.98 22.15 -13.09
CA GLU A 245 -18.02 23.26 -13.17
C GLU A 245 -18.17 24.02 -14.50
N VAL A 246 -18.19 23.31 -15.64
CA VAL A 246 -18.34 23.95 -16.96
C VAL A 246 -19.70 24.64 -17.07
N THR A 247 -20.79 24.02 -16.64
CA THR A 247 -22.15 24.58 -16.81
C THR A 247 -22.38 25.83 -15.96
N PHE A 248 -21.87 25.87 -14.72
CA PHE A 248 -22.18 26.94 -13.77
C PHE A 248 -21.06 28.00 -13.61
N ASN A 249 -19.80 27.64 -13.82
CA ASN A 249 -18.67 28.57 -13.62
C ASN A 249 -18.04 29.06 -14.94
N ARG A 250 -18.39 28.51 -16.13
CA ARG A 250 -17.73 28.92 -17.39
C ARG A 250 -18.65 28.94 -18.62
N SER A 251 -18.99 30.14 -19.08
CA SER A 251 -19.72 30.38 -20.32
C SER A 251 -18.87 30.11 -21.58
N GLY A 252 -18.60 28.85 -21.94
CA GLY A 252 -17.87 28.52 -23.16
C GLY A 252 -17.56 27.04 -23.42
N LYS A 253 -17.10 26.72 -24.64
CA LYS A 253 -16.58 25.40 -25.01
C LYS A 253 -15.19 25.16 -24.39
N VAL A 254 -14.84 23.90 -24.16
CA VAL A 254 -13.49 23.49 -23.74
C VAL A 254 -12.51 23.62 -24.92
N SER A 255 -11.51 24.50 -24.77
CA SER A 255 -10.37 24.69 -25.69
C SER A 255 -9.34 23.56 -25.58
N SER A 256 -8.45 23.43 -26.56
CA SER A 256 -7.34 22.48 -26.50
C SER A 256 -6.33 22.86 -25.43
N GLU A 257 -6.10 24.16 -25.26
CA GLU A 257 -5.35 24.77 -24.15
C GLU A 257 -5.93 24.34 -22.80
N PHE A 258 -7.25 24.45 -22.58
CA PHE A 258 -7.86 24.02 -21.32
C PHE A 258 -7.79 22.50 -21.11
N PHE A 259 -7.99 21.71 -22.17
CA PHE A 259 -7.90 20.25 -22.10
C PHE A 259 -6.52 19.76 -21.63
N ASN A 260 -5.44 20.37 -22.12
CA ASN A 260 -4.06 19.95 -21.84
C ASN A 260 -3.37 20.72 -20.69
N THR A 261 -3.89 21.89 -20.26
CA THR A 261 -3.24 22.74 -19.25
C THR A 261 -4.13 23.16 -18.07
N ALA A 262 -5.38 22.70 -18.03
CA ALA A 262 -6.39 23.12 -17.05
C ALA A 262 -6.58 24.66 -16.95
N GLY A 263 -6.23 25.39 -18.02
CA GLY A 263 -6.27 26.86 -18.07
C GLY A 263 -5.27 27.54 -17.15
N ARG A 264 -4.17 26.86 -16.78
CA ARG A 264 -3.04 27.39 -16.00
C ARG A 264 -3.47 28.07 -14.67
N SER A 265 -4.59 27.62 -14.10
CA SER A 265 -5.38 28.33 -13.07
C SER A 265 -5.35 27.68 -11.67
N VAL A 266 -4.63 26.57 -11.50
CA VAL A 266 -4.77 25.69 -10.33
C VAL A 266 -4.12 26.29 -9.08
N LYS A 267 -4.91 26.36 -7.98
CA LYS A 267 -4.52 26.94 -6.68
C LYS A 267 -3.58 26.00 -5.88
N THR A 268 -3.08 26.44 -4.73
CA THR A 268 -1.95 25.81 -4.02
C THR A 268 -2.30 24.43 -3.47
N GLY A 269 -3.43 24.31 -2.78
CA GLY A 269 -3.92 23.08 -2.18
C GLY A 269 -4.26 22.03 -3.22
N LEU A 270 -5.00 22.40 -4.27
CA LEU A 270 -5.30 21.46 -5.35
C LEU A 270 -4.02 21.01 -6.08
N THR A 271 -3.07 21.92 -6.33
CA THR A 271 -1.74 21.56 -6.89
C THR A 271 -1.02 20.56 -5.98
N ALA A 272 -0.97 20.82 -4.66
CA ALA A 272 -0.34 19.89 -3.70
C ALA A 272 -1.04 18.52 -3.68
N SER A 273 -2.37 18.48 -3.69
CA SER A 273 -3.12 17.22 -3.70
C SER A 273 -2.89 16.42 -4.98
N VAL A 274 -2.84 17.08 -6.14
CA VAL A 274 -2.54 16.42 -7.43
C VAL A 274 -1.14 15.81 -7.42
N ILE A 275 -0.14 16.57 -6.97
CA ILE A 275 1.26 16.09 -6.85
C ILE A 275 1.34 14.87 -5.93
N VAL A 276 0.68 14.92 -4.77
CA VAL A 276 0.63 13.77 -3.84
C VAL A 276 -0.03 12.56 -4.50
N SER A 277 -1.12 12.76 -5.24
CA SER A 277 -1.84 11.69 -5.94
C SER A 277 -0.99 11.06 -7.05
N GLN A 278 -0.34 11.88 -7.89
CA GLN A 278 0.52 11.44 -9.00
C GLN A 278 1.77 10.67 -8.54
N TRP A 279 2.23 10.93 -7.31
CA TRP A 279 3.42 10.29 -6.71
C TRP A 279 3.05 9.14 -5.76
N THR A 280 1.76 8.94 -5.47
CA THR A 280 1.28 7.80 -4.68
C THR A 280 0.95 6.64 -5.61
N TRP A 281 1.98 5.88 -5.95
CA TRP A 281 1.87 4.68 -6.80
C TRP A 281 1.55 3.42 -6.00
N ALA A 282 1.32 2.32 -6.72
CA ALA A 282 1.38 0.98 -6.15
C ALA A 282 2.71 0.75 -5.39
N ALA A 283 3.85 1.12 -5.97
CA ALA A 283 5.15 1.05 -5.28
C ALA A 283 5.17 1.84 -3.96
N THR A 284 4.64 3.07 -3.94
CA THR A 284 4.61 3.93 -2.74
C THR A 284 3.84 3.30 -1.58
N LEU A 285 2.81 2.50 -1.85
CA LEU A 285 2.03 1.82 -0.82
C LEU A 285 2.63 0.45 -0.43
N LEU A 286 3.07 -0.31 -1.43
CA LEU A 286 3.45 -1.71 -1.30
C LEU A 286 4.96 -1.88 -1.04
N GLN A 287 5.81 -1.28 -1.89
CA GLN A 287 7.27 -1.41 -1.82
C GLN A 287 7.87 -0.66 -0.61
N SER A 288 7.26 0.44 -0.18
CA SER A 288 7.69 1.13 1.06
C SER A 288 7.57 0.22 2.28
N SER A 289 6.49 -0.55 2.38
CA SER A 289 6.26 -1.53 3.45
C SER A 289 7.14 -2.77 3.28
N ASN A 290 7.44 -3.19 2.05
CA ASN A 290 8.40 -4.25 1.76
C ASN A 290 9.81 -3.89 2.25
N VAL A 291 10.31 -2.67 1.99
CA VAL A 291 11.65 -2.27 2.51
C VAL A 291 11.67 -2.07 4.03
N ALA A 292 10.52 -1.88 4.67
CA ALA A 292 10.40 -1.90 6.12
C ALA A 292 10.46 -3.32 6.71
N TRP A 293 9.85 -4.27 6.03
CA TRP A 293 9.92 -5.70 6.37
C TRP A 293 11.35 -6.25 6.23
N ASN A 294 12.10 -5.80 5.20
CA ASN A 294 13.50 -6.18 5.01
C ASN A 294 14.47 -5.42 5.94
N PHE A 295 14.41 -4.09 6.01
CA PHE A 295 15.48 -3.27 6.61
C PHE A 295 15.11 -2.62 7.96
N GLY A 296 13.88 -2.85 8.45
CA GLY A 296 13.38 -2.21 9.67
C GLY A 296 13.16 -0.71 9.50
N VAL A 297 13.38 0.07 10.58
CA VAL A 297 13.06 1.51 10.64
C VAL A 297 13.79 2.35 9.57
N SER A 298 14.97 1.91 9.13
CA SER A 298 15.72 2.59 8.06
C SER A 298 14.99 2.56 6.71
N GLY A 299 14.24 1.48 6.41
CA GLY A 299 13.50 1.30 5.16
C GLY A 299 12.44 2.37 4.87
N PRO A 300 11.41 2.56 5.74
CA PRO A 300 10.42 3.62 5.60
C PRO A 300 11.03 5.00 5.42
N PHE A 301 12.11 5.29 6.16
CA PHE A 301 12.77 6.58 6.13
C PHE A 301 13.47 6.82 4.80
N TRP A 302 14.32 5.89 4.35
CA TRP A 302 15.05 6.05 3.08
C TRP A 302 14.12 6.00 1.86
N TYR A 303 13.01 5.25 1.92
CA TYR A 303 11.95 5.32 0.92
C TYR A 303 11.35 6.74 0.87
N ALA A 304 10.83 7.23 2.01
CA ALA A 304 10.09 8.49 2.06
C ALA A 304 10.99 9.72 1.81
N SER A 305 12.13 9.81 2.49
CA SER A 305 13.09 10.92 2.31
C SER A 305 13.67 10.92 0.90
N GLY A 306 14.14 9.76 0.43
CA GLY A 306 14.80 9.60 -0.86
C GLY A 306 13.90 9.84 -2.06
N ALA A 307 12.58 9.77 -1.90
CA ALA A 307 11.59 10.06 -2.95
C ALA A 307 10.88 11.43 -2.78
N THR A 308 11.05 12.11 -1.64
CA THR A 308 10.49 13.45 -1.43
C THR A 308 11.31 14.54 -2.11
N ILE A 309 12.64 14.40 -2.14
CA ILE A 309 13.55 15.47 -2.60
C ILE A 309 13.35 15.87 -4.06
N GLN A 310 12.93 14.94 -4.92
CA GLN A 310 12.72 15.16 -6.35
C GLN A 310 11.55 16.12 -6.56
N VAL A 311 10.44 15.90 -5.86
CA VAL A 311 9.27 16.78 -5.89
C VAL A 311 9.63 18.19 -5.39
N LEU A 312 10.41 18.28 -4.30
CA LEU A 312 10.84 19.57 -3.75
C LEU A 312 11.75 20.35 -4.72
N LEU A 313 12.69 19.67 -5.38
CA LEU A 313 13.63 20.28 -6.33
C LEU A 313 12.99 20.54 -7.69
N PHE A 314 12.05 19.71 -8.13
CA PHE A 314 11.24 19.97 -9.33
C PHE A 314 10.37 21.24 -9.17
N GLY A 315 9.98 21.59 -7.94
CA GLY A 315 9.37 22.88 -7.63
C GLY A 315 10.21 24.10 -8.06
N ILE A 316 11.54 23.95 -8.21
CA ILE A 316 12.42 24.98 -8.79
C ILE A 316 12.20 25.08 -10.30
N LEU A 317 12.17 23.94 -11.02
CA LEU A 317 11.86 23.90 -12.45
C LEU A 317 10.44 24.42 -12.72
N ALA A 318 9.46 24.08 -11.88
CA ALA A 318 8.08 24.55 -12.01
C ALA A 318 7.99 26.09 -12.07
N ILE A 319 8.84 26.82 -11.34
CA ILE A 319 8.92 28.29 -11.43
C ILE A 319 9.77 28.76 -12.62
N GLU A 320 10.88 28.10 -12.95
CA GLU A 320 11.68 28.46 -14.13
C GLU A 320 10.88 28.29 -15.44
N ILE A 321 9.96 27.31 -15.52
CA ILE A 321 9.00 27.16 -16.63
C ILE A 321 8.16 28.43 -16.79
N LYS A 322 7.53 28.93 -15.71
CA LYS A 322 6.73 30.17 -15.76
C LYS A 322 7.56 31.39 -16.16
N ARG A 323 8.82 31.45 -15.74
CA ARG A 323 9.74 32.56 -16.06
C ARG A 323 10.23 32.55 -17.51
N LYS A 324 10.41 31.37 -18.12
CA LYS A 324 11.17 31.19 -19.38
C LYS A 324 10.33 30.67 -20.55
N CYS A 325 9.33 29.84 -20.30
CA CYS A 325 8.49 29.20 -21.32
C CYS A 325 7.03 29.07 -20.82
N PRO A 326 6.34 30.18 -20.48
CA PRO A 326 5.00 30.15 -19.88
C PRO A 326 3.91 29.56 -20.79
N THR A 327 4.11 29.60 -22.10
CA THR A 327 3.20 29.09 -23.14
C THR A 327 3.46 27.63 -23.54
N ALA A 328 4.43 26.95 -22.93
CA ALA A 328 4.73 25.55 -23.24
C ALA A 328 3.63 24.56 -22.79
N HIS A 329 3.63 23.39 -23.42
CA HIS A 329 2.70 22.28 -23.17
C HIS A 329 3.42 21.01 -22.69
N THR A 330 4.65 20.76 -23.16
CA THR A 330 5.41 19.55 -22.82
C THR A 330 6.86 19.84 -22.48
N MET A 331 7.48 18.92 -21.72
CA MET A 331 8.93 18.91 -21.49
C MET A 331 9.70 18.93 -22.81
N VAL A 332 9.27 18.14 -23.79
CA VAL A 332 10.00 17.94 -25.03
C VAL A 332 9.87 19.16 -25.96
N GLU A 333 8.75 19.88 -25.93
CA GLU A 333 8.58 21.18 -26.59
C GLU A 333 9.56 22.22 -26.01
N ILE A 334 9.73 22.25 -24.69
CA ILE A 334 10.71 23.10 -23.98
C ILE A 334 12.14 22.71 -24.39
N VAL A 335 12.46 21.42 -24.43
CA VAL A 335 13.78 20.94 -24.89
C VAL A 335 14.03 21.35 -26.33
N ARG A 336 13.08 21.13 -27.24
CA ARG A 336 13.18 21.46 -28.67
C ARG A 336 13.37 22.96 -28.92
N ALA A 337 12.69 23.81 -28.14
CA ALA A 337 12.84 25.27 -28.22
C ALA A 337 14.28 25.75 -27.92
N ARG A 338 15.05 24.98 -27.14
CA ARG A 338 16.46 25.26 -26.83
C ARG A 338 17.46 24.46 -27.67
N TRP A 339 17.16 23.20 -27.93
CA TRP A 339 18.00 22.17 -28.55
C TRP A 339 17.18 21.37 -29.57
N PRO A 340 16.94 21.90 -30.78
CA PRO A 340 16.10 21.24 -31.79
C PRO A 340 16.57 19.83 -32.17
N GLY A 341 17.87 19.57 -32.18
CA GLY A 341 18.44 18.24 -32.46
C GLY A 341 18.33 17.26 -31.31
N ALA A 342 18.12 17.75 -30.08
CA ALA A 342 17.95 16.89 -28.90
C ALA A 342 16.54 16.33 -28.74
N HIS A 343 15.57 16.85 -29.51
CA HIS A 343 14.13 16.47 -29.49
C HIS A 343 13.93 14.95 -29.36
N TYR A 344 14.49 14.17 -30.28
CA TYR A 344 14.31 12.72 -30.32
C TYR A 344 14.91 11.99 -29.10
N THR A 345 16.00 12.51 -28.53
CA THR A 345 16.65 11.91 -27.35
C THR A 345 15.75 12.06 -26.12
N PHE A 346 15.25 13.27 -25.86
CA PHE A 346 14.39 13.51 -24.69
C PHE A 346 12.95 13.04 -24.89
N LEU A 347 12.48 12.90 -26.14
CA LEU A 347 11.24 12.19 -26.46
C LEU A 347 11.33 10.70 -26.12
N PHE A 348 12.46 10.04 -26.44
CA PHE A 348 12.72 8.64 -26.06
C PHE A 348 12.73 8.45 -24.53
N PHE A 349 13.44 9.31 -23.80
CA PHE A 349 13.48 9.24 -22.34
C PHE A 349 12.14 9.60 -21.69
N GLY A 350 11.37 10.53 -22.27
CA GLY A 350 10.01 10.84 -21.83
C GLY A 350 9.06 9.66 -21.94
N PHE A 351 8.95 9.06 -23.13
CA PHE A 351 8.14 7.84 -23.29
C PHE A 351 8.66 6.69 -22.42
N SER A 352 9.98 6.52 -22.27
CA SER A 352 10.57 5.50 -21.38
C SER A 352 10.14 5.70 -19.93
N ALA A 353 10.13 6.94 -19.42
CA ALA A 353 9.70 7.24 -18.06
C ALA A 353 8.22 6.92 -17.84
N ASN A 354 7.34 7.40 -18.72
CA ASN A 354 5.90 7.12 -18.63
C ASN A 354 5.59 5.61 -18.72
N LEU A 355 6.31 4.87 -19.58
CA LEU A 355 6.17 3.41 -19.69
C LEU A 355 6.63 2.67 -18.44
N ILE A 356 7.75 3.08 -17.84
CA ILE A 356 8.29 2.50 -16.61
C ILE A 356 7.32 2.73 -15.43
N VAL A 357 6.85 3.96 -15.23
CA VAL A 357 5.88 4.33 -14.18
C VAL A 357 4.58 3.55 -14.35
N THR A 358 4.01 3.56 -15.56
CA THR A 358 2.76 2.83 -15.85
C THR A 358 2.90 1.32 -15.68
N SER A 359 4.05 0.73 -16.02
CA SER A 359 4.30 -0.71 -15.83
C SER A 359 4.30 -1.11 -14.36
N MET A 360 5.02 -0.36 -13.50
CA MET A 360 4.99 -0.59 -12.04
C MET A 360 3.58 -0.49 -11.47
N LEU A 361 2.83 0.51 -11.92
CA LEU A 361 1.47 0.80 -11.46
C LEU A 361 0.52 -0.38 -11.71
N ILE A 362 0.59 -0.95 -12.91
CA ILE A 362 -0.26 -2.08 -13.31
C ILE A 362 0.21 -3.38 -12.66
N LEU A 363 1.52 -3.67 -12.63
CA LEU A 363 2.07 -4.89 -12.03
C LEU A 363 1.70 -5.02 -10.55
N GLY A 364 2.01 -4.00 -9.73
CA GLY A 364 1.68 -4.01 -8.30
C GLY A 364 0.17 -4.04 -8.03
N GLY A 365 -0.62 -3.36 -8.89
CA GLY A 365 -2.08 -3.40 -8.85
C GLY A 365 -2.67 -4.77 -9.13
N ALA A 366 -2.28 -5.38 -10.24
CA ALA A 366 -2.78 -6.67 -10.68
C ALA A 366 -2.38 -7.79 -9.72
N ALA A 367 -1.13 -7.80 -9.23
CA ALA A 367 -0.66 -8.75 -8.22
C ALA A 367 -1.47 -8.65 -6.90
N THR A 368 -1.69 -7.44 -6.39
CA THR A 368 -2.46 -7.26 -5.14
C THR A 368 -3.94 -7.61 -5.30
N ILE A 369 -4.56 -7.26 -6.44
CA ILE A 369 -5.95 -7.63 -6.74
C ILE A 369 -6.10 -9.14 -6.94
N ASN A 370 -5.08 -9.82 -7.48
CA ASN A 370 -5.01 -11.27 -7.52
C ASN A 370 -4.91 -11.89 -6.11
N ALA A 371 -3.94 -11.46 -5.30
CA ALA A 371 -3.75 -11.97 -3.94
C ALA A 371 -4.98 -11.73 -3.03
N LEU A 372 -5.60 -10.55 -3.09
CA LEU A 372 -6.73 -10.20 -2.24
C LEU A 372 -8.07 -10.82 -2.71
N CYS A 373 -8.31 -10.94 -4.01
CA CYS A 373 -9.64 -11.29 -4.55
C CYS A 373 -9.67 -12.54 -5.46
N GLY A 374 -8.52 -13.11 -5.84
CA GLY A 374 -8.47 -14.22 -6.80
C GLY A 374 -8.88 -13.83 -8.23
N MET A 375 -8.83 -12.54 -8.57
CA MET A 375 -9.01 -12.09 -9.96
C MET A 375 -7.71 -12.37 -10.73
N HIS A 376 -7.82 -12.96 -11.92
CA HIS A 376 -6.64 -13.32 -12.71
C HIS A 376 -5.80 -12.10 -13.09
N THR A 377 -4.48 -12.15 -12.85
CA THR A 377 -3.56 -11.01 -13.00
C THR A 377 -3.66 -10.35 -14.38
N ILE A 378 -3.67 -11.14 -15.46
CA ILE A 378 -3.83 -10.62 -16.84
C ILE A 378 -5.14 -9.83 -17.01
N VAL A 379 -6.25 -10.31 -16.44
CA VAL A 379 -7.55 -9.64 -16.56
C VAL A 379 -7.52 -8.31 -15.81
N ALA A 380 -6.93 -8.28 -14.61
CA ALA A 380 -6.69 -7.04 -13.88
C ALA A 380 -5.78 -6.08 -14.68
N SER A 381 -4.71 -6.58 -15.30
CA SER A 381 -3.75 -5.77 -16.07
C SER A 381 -4.36 -5.01 -17.25
N PHE A 382 -5.42 -5.53 -17.88
CA PHE A 382 -6.17 -4.80 -18.91
C PHE A 382 -7.29 -3.92 -18.36
N LEU A 383 -8.06 -4.41 -17.37
CA LEU A 383 -9.22 -3.66 -16.85
C LEU A 383 -8.81 -2.41 -16.07
N ILE A 384 -7.67 -2.45 -15.37
CA ILE A 384 -7.14 -1.32 -14.62
C ILE A 384 -6.91 -0.09 -15.53
N PRO A 385 -6.10 -0.14 -16.62
CA PRO A 385 -5.97 0.97 -17.56
C PRO A 385 -7.25 1.34 -18.30
N ILE A 386 -8.14 0.37 -18.57
CA ILE A 386 -9.42 0.66 -19.25
C ILE A 386 -10.32 1.54 -18.38
N SER A 387 -10.28 1.36 -17.04
CA SER A 387 -11.12 2.12 -16.10
C SER A 387 -10.89 3.64 -16.13
N VAL A 388 -9.70 4.10 -16.55
CA VAL A 388 -9.36 5.54 -16.58
C VAL A 388 -9.75 6.23 -17.89
N ILE A 389 -9.93 5.49 -18.98
CA ILE A 389 -10.18 6.03 -20.32
C ILE A 389 -11.35 7.03 -20.36
N PRO A 390 -12.56 6.74 -19.82
CA PRO A 390 -13.74 7.53 -20.15
C PRO A 390 -13.71 8.97 -19.60
N TYR A 391 -13.34 9.16 -18.33
CA TYR A 391 -13.27 10.51 -17.75
C TYR A 391 -12.07 11.30 -18.27
N THR A 392 -10.95 10.63 -18.51
CA THR A 392 -9.74 11.21 -19.11
C THR A 392 -10.04 11.79 -20.50
N MET A 393 -10.75 11.04 -21.35
CA MET A 393 -11.19 11.51 -22.67
C MET A 393 -12.25 12.62 -22.63
N TYR A 394 -13.13 12.61 -21.63
CA TYR A 394 -14.20 13.59 -21.50
C TYR A 394 -13.68 14.96 -21.04
N GLY A 395 -13.02 14.99 -19.88
CA GLY A 395 -12.75 16.23 -19.14
C GLY A 395 -11.30 16.73 -19.15
N GLY A 396 -10.35 15.96 -19.68
CA GLY A 396 -8.94 16.36 -19.75
C GLY A 396 -8.29 16.63 -18.39
N LEU A 397 -7.22 17.42 -18.37
CA LEU A 397 -6.34 17.58 -17.21
C LEU A 397 -7.08 18.12 -15.97
N LYS A 398 -8.00 19.07 -16.12
CA LYS A 398 -8.78 19.65 -15.00
C LYS A 398 -9.65 18.59 -14.31
N SER A 399 -10.28 17.71 -15.09
CA SER A 399 -11.14 16.63 -14.57
C SER A 399 -10.31 15.60 -13.79
N THR A 400 -9.16 15.21 -14.36
CA THR A 400 -8.18 14.35 -13.69
C THR A 400 -7.73 14.96 -12.36
N PHE A 401 -7.49 16.28 -12.29
CA PHE A 401 -7.07 16.93 -11.04
C PHE A 401 -8.12 16.86 -9.93
N LEU A 402 -9.40 17.02 -10.28
CA LEU A 402 -10.49 16.92 -9.31
C LEU A 402 -10.73 15.46 -8.87
N ALA A 403 -10.56 14.49 -9.78
CA ALA A 403 -10.53 13.08 -9.43
C ALA A 403 -9.35 12.75 -8.47
N SER A 404 -8.13 13.24 -8.78
CA SER A 404 -6.94 13.08 -7.94
C SER A 404 -7.13 13.57 -6.50
N TYR A 405 -7.85 14.68 -6.30
CA TYR A 405 -8.19 15.16 -4.96
C TYR A 405 -9.03 14.13 -4.16
N ILE A 406 -10.03 13.53 -4.81
CA ILE A 406 -10.89 12.50 -4.19
C ILE A 406 -10.09 11.24 -3.88
N HIS A 407 -9.25 10.77 -4.82
CA HIS A 407 -8.36 9.64 -4.64
C HIS A 407 -7.41 9.86 -3.44
N THR A 408 -6.74 11.02 -3.39
CA THR A 408 -5.83 11.40 -2.30
C THR A 408 -6.56 11.43 -0.95
N SER A 409 -7.77 11.99 -0.91
CA SER A 409 -8.57 12.06 0.32
C SER A 409 -8.91 10.67 0.87
N ILE A 410 -9.30 9.73 0.00
CA ILE A 410 -9.58 8.33 0.40
C ILE A 410 -8.31 7.63 0.90
N ILE A 411 -7.18 7.84 0.22
CA ILE A 411 -5.87 7.29 0.62
C ILE A 411 -5.50 7.73 2.05
N PHE A 412 -5.63 9.02 2.38
CA PHE A 412 -5.32 9.50 3.73
C PHE A 412 -6.30 8.98 4.80
N VAL A 413 -7.59 8.83 4.49
CA VAL A 413 -8.56 8.23 5.42
C VAL A 413 -8.18 6.78 5.75
N VAL A 414 -7.82 5.97 4.74
CA VAL A 414 -7.36 4.58 4.97
C VAL A 414 -6.04 4.56 5.74
N LEU A 415 -5.09 5.44 5.41
CA LEU A 415 -3.81 5.56 6.11
C LEU A 415 -3.99 5.87 7.60
N LEU A 416 -4.83 6.84 7.96
CA LEU A 416 -5.15 7.15 9.35
C LEU A 416 -5.82 5.97 10.06
N MET A 417 -6.71 5.24 9.38
CA MET A 417 -7.34 4.03 9.92
C MET A 417 -6.30 2.94 10.24
N MET A 418 -5.30 2.72 9.39
CA MET A 418 -4.25 1.71 9.62
C MET A 418 -3.32 2.12 10.76
N ILE A 419 -2.89 3.39 10.81
CA ILE A 419 -2.07 3.94 11.90
C ILE A 419 -2.79 3.79 13.25
N TYR A 420 -4.08 4.19 13.31
CA TYR A 420 -4.91 4.05 14.51
C TYR A 420 -5.10 2.59 14.89
N THR A 421 -5.35 1.71 13.91
CA THR A 421 -5.51 0.26 14.17
C THR A 421 -4.27 -0.30 14.84
N ILE A 422 -3.07 -0.02 14.31
CA ILE A 422 -1.82 -0.60 14.81
C ILE A 422 -1.39 0.05 16.13
N TYR A 423 -1.25 1.37 16.19
CA TYR A 423 -0.59 2.04 17.32
C TYR A 423 -1.51 2.54 18.44
N VAL A 424 -2.83 2.44 18.26
CA VAL A 424 -3.82 2.90 19.26
C VAL A 424 -4.83 1.81 19.64
N SER A 425 -5.29 0.99 18.68
CA SER A 425 -6.39 0.05 18.91
C SER A 425 -5.99 -1.42 19.12
N LYS A 426 -4.88 -1.89 18.54
CA LYS A 426 -4.45 -3.30 18.58
C LYS A 426 -3.15 -3.49 19.35
N PHE A 427 -2.18 -2.61 19.10
CA PHE A 427 -0.88 -2.60 19.76
C PHE A 427 -0.56 -1.19 20.26
N SER A 428 0.56 -1.05 20.94
CA SER A 428 1.19 0.23 21.25
C SER A 428 2.56 0.30 20.56
N SER A 429 3.16 1.49 20.46
CA SER A 429 4.54 1.64 20.00
C SER A 429 5.52 0.84 20.88
N ASP A 430 5.29 0.81 22.19
CA ASP A 430 6.08 0.05 23.16
C ASP A 430 6.00 -1.47 22.90
N LEU A 431 4.81 -2.00 22.61
CA LEU A 431 4.61 -3.43 22.33
C LEU A 431 5.22 -3.83 20.98
N ILE A 432 5.06 -3.00 19.93
CA ILE A 432 5.73 -3.22 18.64
C ILE A 432 7.25 -3.21 18.81
N TRP A 433 7.79 -2.32 19.64
CA TRP A 433 9.23 -2.29 19.97
C TRP A 433 9.70 -3.57 20.68
N GLU A 434 8.95 -4.06 21.66
CA GLU A 434 9.28 -5.31 22.37
C GLU A 434 9.28 -6.51 21.43
N MET A 435 8.24 -6.64 20.60
CA MET A 435 8.13 -7.72 19.62
C MET A 435 9.22 -7.65 18.54
N LEU A 436 9.56 -6.47 18.01
CA LEU A 436 10.68 -6.30 17.07
C LEU A 436 12.03 -6.63 17.70
N LYS A 437 12.25 -6.23 18.96
CA LYS A 437 13.49 -6.57 19.69
C LYS A 437 13.59 -8.08 19.94
N LYS A 438 12.47 -8.73 20.29
CA LYS A 438 12.44 -10.20 20.47
C LYS A 438 12.64 -10.93 19.14
N THR A 439 12.00 -10.47 18.06
CA THR A 439 12.19 -10.98 16.70
C THR A 439 13.65 -10.86 16.24
N THR A 440 14.33 -9.75 16.58
CA THR A 440 15.77 -9.56 16.31
C THR A 440 16.65 -10.60 17.04
N SER A 441 16.23 -11.04 18.24
CA SER A 441 17.05 -11.94 19.09
C SER A 441 17.03 -13.41 18.69
N TYR A 442 16.26 -13.79 17.66
CA TYR A 442 16.22 -15.17 17.17
C TYR A 442 17.47 -15.52 16.36
N SER A 443 18.01 -16.70 16.64
CA SER A 443 19.03 -17.32 15.79
C SER A 443 18.43 -17.84 14.49
N VAL A 444 19.28 -18.10 13.49
CA VAL A 444 18.85 -18.70 12.21
C VAL A 444 18.16 -20.06 12.43
N SER A 445 18.61 -20.85 13.41
CA SER A 445 17.94 -22.09 13.82
C SER A 445 16.55 -21.85 14.40
N ASP A 446 16.36 -20.82 15.21
CA ASP A 446 15.04 -20.52 15.80
C ASP A 446 14.06 -20.08 14.71
N CYS A 447 14.51 -19.26 13.76
CA CYS A 447 13.69 -18.87 12.63
C CYS A 447 13.34 -20.07 11.73
N LYS A 448 14.30 -20.96 11.45
CA LYS A 448 14.00 -22.21 10.71
C LYS A 448 12.96 -23.08 11.44
N HIS A 449 13.02 -23.16 12.78
CA HIS A 449 12.01 -23.89 13.56
C HIS A 449 10.63 -23.23 13.51
N ILE A 450 10.56 -21.90 13.74
CA ILE A 450 9.30 -21.13 13.79
C ILE A 450 8.50 -21.21 12.47
N PHE A 451 9.18 -21.29 11.33
CA PHE A 451 8.56 -21.40 10.00
C PHE A 451 8.69 -22.82 9.38
N SER A 452 8.93 -23.84 10.21
CA SER A 452 8.86 -25.24 9.77
C SER A 452 7.41 -25.75 9.76
N GLU A 453 7.09 -26.68 8.84
CA GLU A 453 5.75 -27.27 8.72
C GLU A 453 5.33 -28.07 9.97
N ASP A 454 6.31 -28.60 10.71
CA ASP A 454 6.10 -29.33 11.98
C ASP A 454 5.94 -28.42 13.21
N PHE A 455 6.00 -27.09 13.05
CA PHE A 455 5.89 -26.15 14.17
C PHE A 455 4.49 -26.14 14.77
N ASP A 456 4.27 -26.90 15.85
CA ASP A 456 3.01 -26.95 16.59
C ASP A 456 2.87 -25.87 17.68
N GLY A 457 3.96 -25.16 17.98
CA GLY A 457 4.05 -24.16 19.05
C GLY A 457 4.14 -24.73 20.46
N PHE A 458 4.37 -26.05 20.61
CA PHE A 458 4.51 -26.73 21.90
C PHE A 458 5.79 -27.57 22.02
N SER A 459 6.35 -28.01 20.90
CA SER A 459 7.52 -28.89 20.86
C SER A 459 8.83 -28.15 20.53
N SER A 460 9.88 -28.51 21.26
CA SER A 460 11.27 -28.34 20.83
C SER A 460 11.80 -29.72 20.37
N PRO A 461 12.66 -29.78 19.33
CA PRO A 461 13.40 -31.00 19.07
C PRO A 461 14.30 -31.27 20.28
N SER A 462 14.18 -32.47 20.87
CA SER A 462 14.84 -32.80 22.13
C SER A 462 16.35 -32.96 21.95
N PHE A 463 17.09 -31.87 22.14
CA PHE A 463 18.55 -31.89 22.17
C PHE A 463 19.05 -32.80 23.30
N ASN A 464 19.66 -33.93 22.92
CA ASN A 464 20.30 -34.89 23.83
C ASN A 464 21.82 -34.68 23.81
N PRO A 465 22.42 -34.03 24.82
CA PRO A 465 23.84 -33.72 24.85
C PRO A 465 24.76 -34.95 25.01
N ASP A 466 24.22 -36.11 25.39
CA ASP A 466 24.96 -37.34 25.67
C ASP A 466 24.86 -38.40 24.53
N ALA A 467 24.33 -38.02 23.36
CA ALA A 467 24.22 -38.93 22.21
C ALA A 467 25.60 -39.29 21.62
N ALA A 468 25.90 -40.58 21.53
CA ALA A 468 27.23 -41.08 21.15
C ALA A 468 27.47 -41.18 19.63
N ASP A 469 26.44 -40.98 18.81
CA ASP A 469 26.50 -41.03 17.35
C ASP A 469 25.93 -39.71 16.77
N PRO A 470 26.67 -38.98 15.91
CA PRO A 470 26.18 -37.76 15.28
C PRO A 470 24.86 -37.90 14.50
N ALA A 471 24.53 -39.11 14.03
CA ALA A 471 23.27 -39.36 13.31
C ALA A 471 22.03 -39.35 14.23
N ASP A 472 22.19 -39.63 15.53
CA ASP A 472 21.09 -39.65 16.51
C ASP A 472 20.78 -38.26 17.11
N ILE A 473 21.60 -37.25 16.82
CA ILE A 473 21.39 -35.87 17.32
C ILE A 473 20.27 -35.18 16.51
N PHE A 474 20.16 -35.49 15.21
CA PHE A 474 19.12 -34.96 14.33
C PHE A 474 18.77 -35.93 13.18
N PRO A 475 17.67 -36.70 13.26
CA PRO A 475 17.02 -37.16 12.05
C PRO A 475 16.38 -35.95 11.34
N GLU A 476 16.88 -35.61 10.15
CA GLU A 476 16.38 -34.58 9.21
C GLU A 476 16.71 -33.09 9.50
N LEU A 477 17.84 -32.78 10.16
CA LEU A 477 18.37 -31.40 10.16
C LEU A 477 19.27 -31.13 8.93
N PHE A 478 18.70 -30.58 7.86
CA PHE A 478 19.48 -30.11 6.70
C PHE A 478 20.01 -28.67 6.90
N LEU A 479 21.30 -28.59 7.17
CA LEU A 479 22.16 -27.42 6.94
C LEU A 479 23.04 -27.74 5.72
N TYR A 480 23.14 -26.83 4.75
CA TYR A 480 24.41 -26.50 4.08
C TYR A 480 24.34 -25.11 3.44
N ALA A 481 25.51 -24.52 3.27
CA ALA A 481 25.78 -23.32 2.48
C ALA A 481 26.88 -23.68 1.47
N GLU A 482 26.86 -23.07 0.29
CA GLU A 482 27.97 -22.96 -0.69
C GLU A 482 27.47 -21.95 -1.74
N GLU A 483 28.19 -20.92 -2.20
CA GLU A 483 29.60 -20.70 -2.61
C GLU A 483 29.86 -20.92 -4.12
N ASP A 484 28.98 -21.60 -4.87
CA ASP A 484 28.98 -21.57 -6.34
C ASP A 484 27.53 -21.54 -6.90
N GLY A 485 27.26 -20.62 -7.82
CA GLY A 485 25.90 -20.33 -8.28
C GLY A 485 25.46 -21.03 -9.56
N ASP A 486 24.34 -21.76 -9.50
CA ASP A 486 23.39 -21.93 -10.59
C ASP A 486 21.96 -22.02 -10.00
N LEU A 487 20.96 -21.45 -10.66
CA LEU A 487 19.63 -21.18 -10.10
C LEU A 487 18.50 -22.02 -10.75
N THR A 488 18.87 -23.03 -11.54
CA THR A 488 17.97 -23.62 -12.55
C THR A 488 17.19 -24.88 -12.12
N ASP A 489 17.55 -25.57 -11.04
CA ASP A 489 17.01 -26.90 -10.69
C ASP A 489 15.85 -26.94 -9.67
N CYS A 490 15.28 -25.80 -9.24
CA CYS A 490 14.26 -25.75 -8.19
C CYS A 490 12.84 -26.27 -8.56
N LEU A 491 12.65 -26.94 -9.69
CA LEU A 491 11.30 -27.26 -10.23
C LEU A 491 11.06 -28.72 -10.69
N GLU A 492 12.07 -29.60 -10.74
CA GLU A 492 11.88 -31.00 -11.18
C GLU A 492 12.51 -32.00 -10.19
N ASP A 493 11.65 -32.62 -9.37
CA ASP A 493 11.84 -33.87 -8.59
C ASP A 493 13.09 -34.00 -7.67
N ASP A 494 12.99 -33.47 -6.43
CA ASP A 494 13.69 -33.82 -5.15
C ASP A 494 15.21 -34.21 -5.14
N PRO A 495 16.05 -33.71 -4.19
CA PRO A 495 15.90 -32.61 -3.21
C PRO A 495 17.19 -31.70 -3.23
N PRO A 496 17.67 -30.99 -2.16
CA PRO A 496 17.04 -30.59 -0.89
C PRO A 496 17.16 -29.09 -0.50
N THR A 497 18.09 -28.30 -1.06
CA THR A 497 18.58 -27.02 -0.48
C THR A 497 17.81 -25.79 -0.95
N CYS A 498 16.68 -25.47 -0.29
CA CYS A 498 15.96 -24.21 -0.53
C CYS A 498 15.66 -23.45 0.77
N THR A 499 16.40 -22.36 1.02
CA THR A 499 16.25 -21.55 2.24
C THR A 499 15.07 -20.58 2.10
N LYS A 500 13.89 -20.95 2.61
CA LYS A 500 12.74 -20.03 2.74
C LYS A 500 13.14 -18.87 3.69
N LEU A 501 13.38 -17.66 3.13
CA LEU A 501 13.69 -16.47 3.93
C LEU A 501 12.40 -15.81 4.46
N PHE A 502 12.30 -15.69 5.77
CA PHE A 502 11.23 -15.00 6.49
C PHE A 502 11.83 -13.89 7.37
N ALA A 503 11.08 -12.82 7.66
CA ALA A 503 11.57 -11.72 8.51
C ALA A 503 11.62 -12.12 9.99
N CYS A 504 12.71 -12.77 10.37
CA CYS A 504 13.01 -13.26 11.70
C CYS A 504 14.54 -13.23 11.92
N GLY A 505 14.97 -13.01 13.16
CA GLY A 505 16.37 -12.91 13.53
C GLY A 505 16.99 -11.56 13.20
N GLY A 506 18.32 -11.50 13.20
CA GLY A 506 19.08 -10.31 12.88
C GLY A 506 18.97 -9.92 11.40
N VAL A 507 19.09 -8.61 11.11
CA VAL A 507 19.16 -8.06 9.76
C VAL A 507 20.61 -7.77 9.40
N ASP A 508 21.13 -8.45 8.37
CA ASP A 508 22.51 -8.27 7.93
C ASP A 508 22.80 -6.83 7.48
N GLY A 509 23.95 -6.31 7.92
CA GLY A 509 24.35 -4.92 7.64
C GLY A 509 23.58 -3.85 8.42
N ASN A 510 22.72 -4.21 9.37
CA ASN A 510 22.16 -3.29 10.36
C ASN A 510 23.00 -3.26 11.64
N ALA A 511 23.02 -2.13 12.37
CA ALA A 511 23.64 -2.06 13.69
C ALA A 511 22.86 -2.90 14.74
N GLY A 512 23.59 -3.75 15.46
CA GLY A 512 23.08 -4.67 16.47
C GLY A 512 23.34 -4.25 17.92
N VAL A 513 22.76 -5.00 18.86
CA VAL A 513 23.08 -4.89 20.29
C VAL A 513 24.33 -5.72 20.63
N ASP A 514 24.49 -6.86 19.93
CA ASP A 514 25.70 -7.69 19.91
C ASP A 514 26.33 -7.64 18.51
N ALA A 515 27.61 -8.01 18.39
CA ALA A 515 28.39 -7.79 17.17
C ALA A 515 27.86 -8.54 15.91
N ASP A 516 27.11 -9.61 16.12
CA ASP A 516 26.66 -10.54 15.07
C ASP A 516 25.13 -10.54 14.87
N SER A 517 24.37 -9.59 15.44
CA SER A 517 22.90 -9.54 15.37
C SER A 517 22.34 -8.14 15.05
N GLY A 518 22.36 -7.75 13.77
CA GLY A 518 21.83 -6.46 13.31
C GLY A 518 20.33 -6.28 13.58
N SER A 519 19.88 -5.08 13.93
CA SER A 519 18.50 -4.87 14.42
C SER A 519 17.55 -4.21 13.42
N TYR A 520 16.25 -4.58 13.45
CA TYR A 520 15.18 -3.81 12.79
C TYR A 520 15.00 -2.40 13.38
N LEU A 521 15.51 -2.15 14.59
CA LEU A 521 15.28 -0.92 15.36
C LEU A 521 16.41 0.11 15.20
N THR A 522 17.04 0.23 14.03
CA THR A 522 18.09 1.23 13.79
C THR A 522 17.93 1.95 12.46
N MET A 523 18.52 3.14 12.38
CA MET A 523 18.76 3.86 11.13
C MET A 523 20.08 3.45 10.45
N ILE A 524 21.01 2.84 11.19
CA ILE A 524 22.30 2.38 10.67
C ILE A 524 22.07 1.06 9.94
N SER A 525 21.78 1.14 8.64
CA SER A 525 21.54 0.01 7.74
C SER A 525 22.29 0.25 6.44
N LEU A 526 23.22 -0.63 6.09
CA LEU A 526 23.94 -0.55 4.82
C LEU A 526 22.98 -0.78 3.64
N GLN A 527 22.19 -1.85 3.69
CA GLN A 527 21.21 -2.18 2.66
C GLN A 527 20.12 -1.09 2.54
N GLY A 528 19.61 -0.58 3.67
CA GLY A 528 18.67 0.54 3.69
C GLY A 528 19.22 1.82 3.05
N LEU A 529 20.51 2.14 3.27
CA LEU A 529 21.18 3.27 2.62
C LEU A 529 21.41 3.03 1.12
N MET A 530 21.85 1.83 0.72
CA MET A 530 22.03 1.46 -0.69
C MET A 530 20.71 1.56 -1.47
N PHE A 531 19.62 1.01 -0.91
CA PHE A 531 18.27 1.22 -1.40
C PHE A 531 17.91 2.70 -1.44
N GLY A 532 18.24 3.47 -0.40
CA GLY A 532 18.04 4.92 -0.36
C GLY A 532 18.71 5.67 -1.52
N VAL A 533 19.91 5.28 -1.92
CA VAL A 533 20.61 5.89 -3.08
C VAL A 533 19.96 5.48 -4.41
N ILE A 534 19.61 4.20 -4.59
CA ILE A 534 18.85 3.73 -5.78
C ILE A 534 17.52 4.48 -5.89
N ASN A 535 16.78 4.54 -4.78
CA ASN A 535 15.53 5.26 -4.64
C ASN A 535 15.68 6.75 -5.03
N ILE A 536 16.74 7.41 -4.57
CA ILE A 536 17.05 8.80 -4.96
C ILE A 536 17.26 8.93 -6.47
N VAL A 537 18.17 8.14 -7.05
CA VAL A 537 18.55 8.29 -8.46
C VAL A 537 17.42 7.87 -9.41
N GLY A 538 16.76 6.75 -9.13
CA GLY A 538 15.63 6.26 -9.90
C GLY A 538 14.47 7.25 -9.91
N ASN A 539 14.12 7.80 -8.75
CA ASN A 539 13.03 8.78 -8.67
C ASN A 539 13.38 10.12 -9.33
N PHE A 540 14.67 10.49 -9.39
CA PHE A 540 15.09 11.64 -10.18
C PHE A 540 14.74 11.42 -11.66
N GLY A 541 14.99 10.21 -12.18
CA GLY A 541 14.55 9.81 -13.52
C GLY A 541 13.04 9.97 -13.70
N THR A 542 12.24 9.35 -12.84
CA THR A 542 10.77 9.31 -12.97
C THR A 542 10.05 10.62 -12.64
N VAL A 543 10.64 11.60 -11.96
CA VAL A 543 10.03 12.94 -11.82
C VAL A 543 10.47 13.89 -12.94
N PHE A 544 11.75 13.85 -13.34
CA PHE A 544 12.29 14.86 -14.25
C PHE A 544 12.08 14.52 -15.71
N CYS A 545 11.93 13.24 -16.06
CA CYS A 545 11.69 12.80 -17.44
C CYS A 545 10.20 12.52 -17.73
N ASP A 546 9.39 12.27 -16.70
CA ASP A 546 7.96 12.00 -16.84
C ASP A 546 7.17 13.29 -17.12
N GLN A 547 6.52 13.32 -18.28
CA GLN A 547 5.69 14.42 -18.74
C GLN A 547 4.50 14.75 -17.81
N SER A 548 4.02 13.82 -16.98
CA SER A 548 2.91 14.03 -16.05
C SER A 548 3.22 15.13 -15.00
N TYR A 549 4.47 15.19 -14.52
CA TYR A 549 4.96 16.23 -13.61
C TYR A 549 5.11 17.58 -14.29
N TRP A 550 5.54 17.59 -15.55
CA TRP A 550 5.64 18.82 -16.35
C TRP A 550 4.26 19.42 -16.64
N GLN A 551 3.26 18.59 -16.96
CA GLN A 551 1.87 19.04 -17.09
C GLN A 551 1.34 19.67 -15.81
N SER A 552 1.59 19.07 -14.65
CA SER A 552 1.20 19.64 -13.36
C SER A 552 1.86 20.98 -13.07
N ALA A 553 3.15 21.13 -13.39
CA ALA A 553 3.84 22.42 -13.29
C ALA A 553 3.25 23.46 -14.27
N ILE A 554 2.93 23.07 -15.50
CA ILE A 554 2.33 23.94 -16.52
C ILE A 554 0.91 24.36 -16.12
N ALA A 555 0.12 23.49 -15.50
CA ALA A 555 -1.25 23.77 -15.03
C ALA A 555 -1.33 24.60 -13.74
N ALA A 556 -0.30 24.55 -12.88
CA ALA A 556 -0.27 25.31 -11.64
C ALA A 556 -0.23 26.84 -11.89
N LYS A 557 -0.99 27.60 -11.11
CA LYS A 557 -0.95 29.08 -11.15
C LYS A 557 0.45 29.59 -10.79
N PRO A 558 1.03 30.63 -11.44
CA PRO A 558 2.44 31.01 -11.24
C PRO A 558 2.80 31.32 -9.77
N ALA A 559 1.93 32.04 -9.06
CA ALA A 559 2.09 32.35 -7.64
C ALA A 559 1.83 31.17 -6.69
N ALA A 560 1.19 30.09 -7.16
CA ALA A 560 0.85 28.91 -6.36
C ALA A 560 1.90 27.78 -6.47
N ALA A 561 2.52 27.62 -7.64
CA ALA A 561 3.38 26.47 -7.97
C ALA A 561 4.46 26.17 -6.90
N HIS A 562 5.25 27.16 -6.48
CA HIS A 562 6.31 26.95 -5.48
C HIS A 562 5.80 26.42 -4.13
N LYS A 563 4.63 26.89 -3.68
CA LYS A 563 3.99 26.42 -2.45
C LYS A 563 3.34 25.06 -2.65
N GLY A 564 2.73 24.82 -3.82
CA GLY A 564 2.10 23.56 -4.18
C GLY A 564 3.10 22.40 -4.20
N TYR A 565 4.27 22.57 -4.83
CA TYR A 565 5.33 21.55 -4.84
C TYR A 565 5.97 21.33 -3.47
N MET A 566 6.25 22.40 -2.70
CA MET A 566 6.77 22.26 -1.34
C MET A 566 5.78 21.53 -0.42
N LEU A 567 4.51 21.93 -0.44
CA LEU A 567 3.48 21.29 0.37
C LEU A 567 3.22 19.86 -0.09
N GLY A 568 3.13 19.63 -1.41
CA GLY A 568 2.92 18.31 -1.99
C GLY A 568 4.01 17.31 -1.59
N GLY A 569 5.29 17.68 -1.71
CA GLY A 569 6.40 16.82 -1.26
C GLY A 569 6.36 16.51 0.24
N MET A 570 6.10 17.53 1.08
CA MET A 570 6.06 17.35 2.55
C MET A 570 4.83 16.57 3.05
N VAL A 571 3.70 16.69 2.37
CA VAL A 571 2.49 15.88 2.63
C VAL A 571 2.71 14.45 2.12
N TRP A 572 3.30 14.29 0.93
CA TRP A 572 3.56 12.98 0.35
C TRP A 572 4.48 12.13 1.22
N PHE A 573 5.53 12.71 1.81
CA PHE A 573 6.44 12.03 2.76
C PHE A 573 5.67 11.20 3.81
N ALA A 574 4.55 11.73 4.30
CA ALA A 574 3.71 11.09 5.31
C ALA A 574 3.13 9.74 4.85
N ILE A 575 2.90 9.53 3.56
CA ILE A 575 2.24 8.33 3.03
C ILE A 575 3.12 7.08 3.20
N PRO A 576 4.27 6.94 2.49
CA PRO A 576 5.13 5.78 2.66
C PRO A 576 5.71 5.74 4.08
N PHE A 577 6.10 6.87 4.67
CA PHE A 577 6.70 6.88 6.01
C PHE A 577 5.75 6.28 7.05
N SER A 578 4.47 6.69 7.06
CA SER A 578 3.52 6.22 8.07
C SER A 578 2.93 4.85 7.76
N LEU A 579 2.67 4.55 6.48
CA LEU A 579 2.13 3.25 6.09
C LEU A 579 3.17 2.13 6.29
N ALA A 580 4.41 2.35 5.88
CA ALA A 580 5.48 1.38 6.04
C ALA A 580 5.94 1.24 7.50
N SER A 581 6.01 2.36 8.25
CA SER A 581 6.29 2.28 9.69
C SER A 581 5.16 1.58 10.45
N SER A 582 3.91 1.63 10.01
CA SER A 582 2.81 0.89 10.64
C SER A 582 2.73 -0.56 10.12
N LEU A 583 2.22 -0.78 8.92
CA LEU A 583 1.97 -2.13 8.38
C LEU A 583 3.26 -2.92 8.16
N GLY A 584 4.31 -2.29 7.62
CA GLY A 584 5.58 -2.96 7.32
C GLY A 584 6.31 -3.47 8.58
N LEU A 585 6.50 -2.60 9.57
CA LEU A 585 7.11 -3.01 10.85
C LEU A 585 6.22 -3.97 11.64
N ALA A 586 4.89 -3.81 11.59
CA ALA A 586 3.97 -4.72 12.27
C ALA A 586 4.02 -6.14 11.68
N ALA A 587 4.25 -6.30 10.37
CA ALA A 587 4.40 -7.61 9.74
C ALA A 587 5.55 -8.43 10.35
N THR A 588 6.72 -7.80 10.49
CA THR A 588 7.90 -8.39 11.13
C THR A 588 7.68 -8.59 12.63
N ALA A 589 7.06 -7.62 13.32
CA ALA A 589 6.82 -7.71 14.76
C ALA A 589 5.92 -8.89 15.15
N ILE A 590 4.87 -9.17 14.36
CA ILE A 590 3.95 -10.30 14.61
C ILE A 590 4.34 -11.57 13.83
N GLN A 591 5.49 -11.58 13.15
CA GLN A 591 6.05 -12.74 12.45
C GLN A 591 5.06 -13.47 11.51
N LEU A 592 4.32 -12.72 10.66
CA LEU A 592 3.48 -13.36 9.64
C LEU A 592 4.35 -14.18 8.66
N PRO A 593 3.91 -15.35 8.18
CA PRO A 593 4.62 -16.18 7.20
C PRO A 593 4.51 -15.59 5.79
N ILE A 594 5.01 -14.37 5.60
CA ILE A 594 5.06 -13.73 4.28
C ILE A 594 6.32 -14.22 3.60
N SER A 595 6.18 -14.93 2.48
CA SER A 595 7.33 -15.43 1.73
C SER A 595 8.10 -14.28 1.05
N LYS A 596 9.38 -14.50 0.71
CA LYS A 596 10.18 -13.53 -0.06
C LYS A 596 9.52 -13.13 -1.38
N GLU A 597 8.79 -14.04 -2.03
CA GLU A 597 8.02 -13.75 -3.25
C GLU A 597 6.77 -12.89 -2.95
N GLU A 598 5.99 -13.22 -1.92
CA GLU A 598 4.86 -12.40 -1.49
C GLU A 598 5.31 -10.97 -1.10
N ALA A 599 6.43 -10.86 -0.39
CA ALA A 599 7.04 -9.58 -0.03
C ALA A 599 7.52 -8.80 -1.26
N GLY A 600 8.23 -9.45 -2.19
CA GLY A 600 8.70 -8.86 -3.45
C GLY A 600 7.57 -8.42 -4.40
N ASN A 601 6.44 -9.11 -4.37
CA ASN A 601 5.19 -8.72 -5.04
C ASN A 601 4.43 -7.61 -4.29
N GLY A 602 4.93 -7.17 -3.13
CA GLY A 602 4.39 -6.05 -2.36
C GLY A 602 3.24 -6.40 -1.43
N LEU A 603 3.04 -7.67 -1.10
CA LEU A 603 1.85 -8.16 -0.38
C LEU A 603 1.91 -7.99 1.15
N VAL A 604 3.02 -7.45 1.70
CA VAL A 604 3.19 -7.18 3.14
C VAL A 604 2.02 -6.35 3.74
N PRO A 605 1.69 -5.14 3.24
CA PRO A 605 0.58 -4.35 3.78
C PRO A 605 -0.80 -5.01 3.60
N PRO A 606 -1.15 -5.64 2.45
CA PRO A 606 -2.31 -6.52 2.33
C PRO A 606 -2.41 -7.58 3.42
N ALA A 607 -1.33 -8.32 3.70
CA ALA A 607 -1.31 -9.40 4.69
C ALA A 607 -1.65 -8.90 6.10
N VAL A 608 -0.95 -7.87 6.57
CA VAL A 608 -1.19 -7.29 7.91
C VAL A 608 -2.58 -6.69 8.04
N ALA A 609 -3.08 -5.99 7.02
CA ALA A 609 -4.43 -5.43 7.04
C ALA A 609 -5.49 -6.54 7.12
N VAL A 610 -5.35 -7.61 6.34
CA VAL A 610 -6.26 -8.77 6.36
C VAL A 610 -6.19 -9.49 7.70
N HIS A 611 -5.02 -9.68 8.30
CA HIS A 611 -4.90 -10.30 9.62
C HIS A 611 -5.57 -9.44 10.71
N LEU A 612 -5.30 -8.14 10.77
CA LEU A 612 -5.77 -7.28 11.87
C LEU A 612 -7.27 -6.90 11.79
N LEU A 613 -7.81 -6.77 10.58
CA LEU A 613 -9.16 -6.26 10.29
C LEU A 613 -10.04 -7.22 9.47
N GLY A 614 -9.56 -8.43 9.18
CA GLY A 614 -10.25 -9.41 8.33
C GLY A 614 -10.51 -8.88 6.91
N ALA A 615 -11.64 -9.31 6.34
CA ALA A 615 -12.08 -8.82 5.02
C ALA A 615 -12.18 -7.29 4.93
N GLY A 616 -12.46 -6.59 6.03
CA GLY A 616 -12.50 -5.12 6.07
C GLY A 616 -11.14 -4.48 5.77
N GLY A 617 -10.05 -5.07 6.27
CA GLY A 617 -8.70 -4.62 5.96
C GLY A 617 -8.30 -4.88 4.52
N GLY A 618 -8.64 -6.06 3.99
CA GLY A 618 -8.45 -6.38 2.56
C GLY A 618 -9.18 -5.39 1.65
N TRP A 619 -10.43 -5.07 1.93
CA TRP A 619 -11.18 -4.04 1.20
C TRP A 619 -10.52 -2.66 1.29
N ALA A 620 -10.09 -2.25 2.48
CA ALA A 620 -9.46 -0.95 2.68
C ALA A 620 -8.15 -0.80 1.88
N ILE A 621 -7.26 -1.80 1.90
CA ILE A 621 -6.02 -1.79 1.11
C ILE A 621 -6.32 -1.86 -0.40
N ALA A 622 -7.25 -2.71 -0.83
CA ALA A 622 -7.60 -2.81 -2.25
C ALA A 622 -8.21 -1.50 -2.79
N ILE A 623 -9.04 -0.81 -2.01
CA ILE A 623 -9.59 0.51 -2.32
C ILE A 623 -8.46 1.55 -2.38
N MET A 624 -7.61 1.63 -1.36
CA MET A 624 -6.49 2.58 -1.28
C MET A 624 -5.55 2.43 -2.48
N LEU A 625 -5.21 1.20 -2.82
CA LEU A 625 -4.38 0.86 -3.97
C LEU A 625 -5.07 1.18 -5.30
N PHE A 626 -6.36 0.86 -5.45
CA PHE A 626 -7.10 1.19 -6.66
C PHE A 626 -7.19 2.70 -6.88
N MET A 627 -7.40 3.51 -5.82
CA MET A 627 -7.38 4.98 -5.88
C MET A 627 -6.02 5.52 -6.36
N ALA A 628 -4.92 5.00 -5.80
CA ALA A 628 -3.55 5.34 -6.21
C ALA A 628 -3.31 5.06 -7.71
N ILE A 629 -3.77 3.90 -8.17
CA ILE A 629 -3.62 3.42 -9.54
C ILE A 629 -4.45 4.24 -10.53
N ILE A 630 -5.75 4.43 -10.32
CA ILE A 630 -6.57 5.18 -11.28
C ILE A 630 -6.16 6.66 -11.35
N SER A 631 -5.66 7.22 -10.23
CA SER A 631 -5.15 8.59 -10.22
C SER A 631 -3.89 8.75 -11.05
N THR A 632 -2.91 7.87 -10.88
CA THR A 632 -1.64 7.95 -11.63
C THR A 632 -1.89 7.58 -13.09
N GLY A 633 -2.64 6.50 -13.36
CA GLY A 633 -2.89 6.00 -14.71
C GLY A 633 -3.63 6.99 -15.63
N SER A 634 -4.52 7.82 -15.08
CA SER A 634 -5.15 8.91 -15.85
C SER A 634 -4.18 10.06 -16.15
N ALA A 635 -3.26 10.39 -15.24
CA ALA A 635 -2.20 11.36 -15.51
C ALA A 635 -1.22 10.84 -16.58
N GLU A 636 -0.78 9.59 -16.48
CA GLU A 636 0.09 8.93 -17.48
C GLU A 636 -0.53 8.91 -18.88
N ALA A 637 -1.82 8.60 -18.96
CA ALA A 637 -2.55 8.59 -20.23
C ALA A 637 -2.60 9.99 -20.87
N ILE A 638 -2.76 11.07 -20.10
CA ILE A 638 -2.70 12.46 -20.61
C ILE A 638 -1.26 12.87 -20.94
N ALA A 639 -0.28 12.42 -20.15
CA ALA A 639 1.14 12.69 -20.37
C ALA A 639 1.60 12.17 -21.74
N VAL A 640 1.45 10.86 -21.99
CA VAL A 640 1.79 10.21 -23.26
C VAL A 640 0.97 10.77 -24.42
N SER A 641 -0.33 11.03 -24.19
CA SER A 641 -1.22 11.67 -25.18
C SER A 641 -0.72 13.06 -25.61
N SER A 642 -0.18 13.86 -24.68
CA SER A 642 0.41 15.16 -25.02
C SER A 642 1.73 15.04 -25.78
N LEU A 643 2.61 14.10 -25.42
CA LEU A 643 3.85 13.85 -26.17
C LEU A 643 3.54 13.44 -27.62
N VAL A 644 2.56 12.56 -27.84
CA VAL A 644 2.18 12.19 -29.20
C VAL A 644 1.54 13.36 -29.95
N SER A 645 0.69 14.16 -29.31
CA SER A 645 -0.01 15.25 -30.00
C SER A 645 0.90 16.47 -30.31
N TYR A 646 1.68 16.93 -29.34
CA TYR A 646 2.51 18.14 -29.44
C TYR A 646 3.93 17.87 -29.96
N ASP A 647 4.53 16.72 -29.64
CA ASP A 647 5.94 16.41 -29.98
C ASP A 647 6.11 15.42 -31.14
N VAL A 648 5.04 14.73 -31.55
CA VAL A 648 5.05 13.82 -32.71
C VAL A 648 4.12 14.30 -33.83
N TYR A 649 2.84 14.51 -33.55
CA TYR A 649 1.83 14.84 -34.56
C TYR A 649 1.99 16.26 -35.12
N LYS A 650 1.96 17.29 -34.27
CA LYS A 650 2.20 18.70 -34.69
C LYS A 650 3.53 18.85 -35.45
N PRO A 651 4.70 18.31 -35.00
CA PRO A 651 5.97 18.57 -35.67
C PRO A 651 6.18 17.83 -36.99
N PHE A 652 5.68 16.58 -37.11
CA PHE A 652 6.06 15.69 -38.22
C PHE A 652 4.91 15.30 -39.15
N PHE A 653 3.65 15.40 -38.71
CA PHE A 653 2.49 14.99 -39.50
C PHE A 653 1.63 16.18 -39.95
N ASN A 654 1.37 17.16 -39.07
CA ASN A 654 0.62 18.36 -39.43
C ASN A 654 1.09 19.61 -38.65
N PRO A 655 2.07 20.38 -39.18
CA PRO A 655 2.53 21.63 -38.57
C PRO A 655 1.47 22.73 -38.45
N ALA A 656 0.39 22.66 -39.24
CA ALA A 656 -0.72 23.60 -39.23
C ALA A 656 -1.97 23.04 -38.54
N CYS A 657 -1.80 22.10 -37.60
CA CYS A 657 -2.91 21.50 -36.87
C CYS A 657 -3.65 22.51 -35.98
N THR A 658 -4.98 22.38 -35.90
CA THR A 658 -5.79 23.18 -34.99
C THR A 658 -5.85 22.56 -33.60
N GLY A 659 -6.31 23.33 -32.60
CA GLY A 659 -6.61 22.79 -31.27
C GLY A 659 -7.62 21.63 -31.29
N GLU A 660 -8.61 21.65 -32.19
CA GLU A 660 -9.57 20.54 -32.35
C GLU A 660 -8.89 19.26 -32.88
N ASP A 661 -7.90 19.38 -33.77
CA ASP A 661 -7.12 18.23 -34.25
C ASP A 661 -6.28 17.62 -33.13
N ILE A 662 -5.65 18.46 -32.31
CA ILE A 662 -4.86 18.03 -31.14
C ILE A 662 -5.74 17.28 -30.14
N VAL A 663 -6.93 17.81 -29.79
CA VAL A 663 -7.87 17.09 -28.91
C VAL A 663 -8.36 15.77 -29.55
N ARG A 664 -8.54 15.73 -30.89
CA ARG A 664 -8.91 14.51 -31.61
C ARG A 664 -7.81 13.44 -31.53
N ILE A 665 -6.55 13.81 -31.80
CA ILE A 665 -5.41 12.90 -31.68
C ILE A 665 -5.24 12.44 -30.23
N SER A 666 -5.29 13.35 -29.26
CA SER A 666 -5.20 13.00 -27.85
C SER A 666 -6.23 11.95 -27.42
N ARG A 667 -7.48 12.09 -27.88
CA ARG A 667 -8.58 11.13 -27.65
C ARG A 667 -8.42 9.78 -28.36
N ILE A 668 -7.60 9.69 -29.40
CA ILE A 668 -7.23 8.43 -30.07
C ILE A 668 -6.07 7.75 -29.33
N VAL A 669 -5.08 8.54 -28.87
CA VAL A 669 -3.88 8.02 -28.21
C VAL A 669 -4.17 7.45 -26.83
N ILE A 670 -5.03 8.09 -26.02
CA ILE A 670 -5.41 7.63 -24.67
C ILE A 670 -5.82 6.15 -24.64
N PRO A 671 -6.85 5.69 -25.39
CA PRO A 671 -7.26 4.28 -25.34
C PRO A 671 -6.22 3.33 -25.93
N LEU A 672 -5.48 3.75 -26.96
CA LEU A 672 -4.37 2.93 -27.52
C LEU A 672 -3.27 2.72 -26.49
N TYR A 673 -2.90 3.75 -25.73
CA TYR A 673 -1.91 3.66 -24.67
C TYR A 673 -2.36 2.77 -23.51
N CYS A 674 -3.60 2.92 -23.04
CA CYS A 674 -4.16 2.07 -21.99
C CYS A 674 -4.22 0.58 -22.40
N CYS A 675 -4.54 0.28 -23.67
CA CYS A 675 -4.47 -1.09 -24.17
C CYS A 675 -3.02 -1.59 -24.27
N PHE A 676 -2.09 -0.75 -24.75
CA PHE A 676 -0.68 -1.09 -24.85
C PHE A 676 -0.03 -1.37 -23.49
N SER A 677 -0.35 -0.57 -22.47
CA SER A 677 0.21 -0.76 -21.13
C SER A 677 -0.29 -2.05 -20.46
N GLY A 678 -1.55 -2.45 -20.71
CA GLY A 678 -2.06 -3.77 -20.31
C GLY A 678 -1.33 -4.95 -20.97
N VAL A 679 -0.97 -4.82 -22.27
CA VAL A 679 -0.12 -5.79 -22.97
C VAL A 679 1.28 -5.82 -22.35
N LEU A 680 1.92 -4.66 -22.16
CA LEU A 680 3.27 -4.55 -21.61
C LEU A 680 3.37 -5.15 -20.20
N ALA A 681 2.42 -4.83 -19.31
CA ALA A 681 2.36 -5.41 -17.97
C ALA A 681 2.14 -6.94 -18.01
N THR A 682 1.34 -7.43 -18.97
CA THR A 682 1.17 -8.88 -19.18
C THR A 682 2.48 -9.55 -19.64
N CYS A 683 3.25 -8.92 -20.54
CA CYS A 683 4.55 -9.42 -20.94
C CYS A 683 5.56 -9.44 -19.79
N LEU A 684 5.65 -8.37 -18.99
CA LEU A 684 6.54 -8.30 -17.83
C LEU A 684 6.20 -9.37 -16.77
N TRP A 685 4.90 -9.60 -16.54
CA TRP A 685 4.42 -10.68 -15.67
C TRP A 685 4.89 -12.07 -16.14
N TYR A 686 4.78 -12.37 -17.45
CA TYR A 686 5.25 -13.65 -17.99
C TYR A 686 6.78 -13.82 -17.97
N ILE A 687 7.55 -12.73 -17.95
CA ILE A 687 9.02 -12.77 -17.79
C ILE A 687 9.40 -12.95 -16.30
N GLY A 688 8.42 -12.85 -15.38
CA GLY A 688 8.67 -12.93 -13.94
C GLY A 688 9.30 -11.66 -13.35
N ILE A 689 9.15 -10.52 -14.03
CA ILE A 689 9.67 -9.23 -13.57
C ILE A 689 8.61 -8.56 -12.67
N GLY A 690 8.86 -8.58 -11.36
CA GLY A 690 8.00 -7.99 -10.34
C GLY A 690 8.21 -6.48 -10.14
N LEU A 691 7.35 -5.89 -9.30
CA LEU A 691 7.32 -4.47 -8.97
C LEU A 691 8.69 -3.93 -8.50
N GLY A 692 9.32 -4.63 -7.55
CA GLY A 692 10.61 -4.23 -6.98
C GLY A 692 11.77 -4.23 -7.98
N TRP A 693 11.75 -5.13 -8.97
CA TRP A 693 12.81 -5.22 -9.98
C TRP A 693 12.77 -4.03 -10.93
N VAL A 694 11.58 -3.69 -11.47
CA VAL A 694 11.41 -2.50 -12.32
C VAL A 694 11.78 -1.23 -11.55
N TYR A 695 11.50 -1.20 -10.24
CA TYR A 695 11.85 -0.10 -9.34
C TYR A 695 13.37 0.10 -9.19
N GLY A 696 14.15 -0.99 -9.04
CA GLY A 696 15.61 -0.90 -9.03
C GLY A 696 16.18 -0.44 -10.38
N PHE A 697 15.61 -0.97 -11.47
CA PHE A 697 16.07 -0.73 -12.84
C PHE A 697 15.87 0.72 -13.33
N MET A 698 14.86 1.44 -12.84
CA MET A 698 14.43 2.72 -13.45
C MET A 698 15.56 3.75 -13.61
N GLY A 699 16.39 3.99 -12.58
CA GLY A 699 17.44 5.01 -12.67
C GLY A 699 18.65 4.59 -13.50
N ILE A 700 18.83 3.30 -13.78
CA ILE A 700 19.80 2.83 -14.77
C ILE A 700 19.41 3.35 -16.15
N HIS A 701 18.14 3.14 -16.55
CA HIS A 701 17.65 3.49 -17.89
C HIS A 701 17.37 4.99 -18.08
N ILE A 702 16.64 5.64 -17.16
CA ILE A 702 16.19 7.04 -17.33
C ILE A 702 16.93 8.06 -16.44
N GLY A 703 17.73 7.63 -15.46
CA GLY A 703 18.47 8.54 -14.56
C GLY A 703 19.50 9.41 -15.29
N CYS A 704 20.06 8.92 -16.40
CA CYS A 704 20.97 9.67 -17.26
C CYS A 704 20.36 10.93 -17.90
N ALA A 705 19.05 11.01 -18.12
CA ALA A 705 18.44 12.16 -18.79
C ALA A 705 18.21 13.36 -17.85
N VAL A 706 18.22 13.12 -16.53
CA VAL A 706 17.88 14.11 -15.49
C VAL A 706 18.76 15.36 -15.54
N VAL A 707 20.09 15.19 -15.54
CA VAL A 707 21.03 16.32 -15.45
C VAL A 707 20.97 17.21 -16.71
N PRO A 708 20.96 16.67 -17.94
CA PRO A 708 20.66 17.46 -19.14
C PRO A 708 19.32 18.21 -19.09
N VAL A 709 18.23 17.57 -18.66
CA VAL A 709 16.89 18.20 -18.55
C VAL A 709 16.89 19.33 -17.53
N TRP A 710 17.48 19.12 -16.35
CA TRP A 710 17.65 20.16 -15.33
C TRP A 710 18.40 21.38 -15.88
N TRP A 711 19.51 21.15 -16.60
CA TRP A 711 20.29 22.24 -17.18
C TRP A 711 19.63 22.91 -18.39
N CYS A 712 18.68 22.25 -19.08
CA CYS A 712 17.87 22.84 -20.14
C CYS A 712 17.17 24.12 -19.70
N LEU A 713 16.73 24.21 -18.44
CA LEU A 713 16.14 25.42 -17.87
C LEU A 713 17.04 26.18 -16.89
N THR A 714 18.08 25.59 -16.31
CA THR A 714 18.85 26.27 -15.23
C THR A 714 20.22 26.82 -15.65
N ASN A 715 20.89 26.26 -16.67
CA ASN A 715 22.27 26.61 -17.00
C ASN A 715 22.43 27.02 -18.49
N PRO A 716 22.80 28.28 -18.81
CA PRO A 716 22.93 28.76 -20.19
C PRO A 716 24.15 28.22 -20.95
N LEU A 717 25.13 27.62 -20.27
CA LEU A 717 26.35 27.11 -20.91
C LEU A 717 26.12 25.81 -21.69
N ILE A 718 25.19 24.98 -21.24
CA ILE A 718 25.01 23.61 -21.77
C ILE A 718 24.57 23.64 -23.23
N SER A 719 25.29 22.91 -24.08
CA SER A 719 25.04 22.84 -25.51
C SER A 719 24.24 21.59 -25.89
N GLU A 720 23.55 21.64 -27.02
CA GLU A 720 22.78 20.52 -27.57
C GLU A 720 23.61 19.23 -27.66
N LYS A 721 24.85 19.32 -28.18
CA LYS A 721 25.76 18.19 -28.29
C LYS A 721 26.13 17.61 -26.92
N GLY A 722 26.35 18.46 -25.91
CA GLY A 722 26.61 18.03 -24.54
C GLY A 722 25.40 17.31 -23.93
N ALA A 723 24.19 17.85 -24.11
CA ALA A 723 22.96 17.27 -23.60
C ALA A 723 22.69 15.87 -24.19
N ILE A 724 22.80 15.72 -25.52
CA ILE A 724 22.61 14.43 -26.21
C ILE A 724 23.70 13.43 -25.79
N ALA A 725 24.97 13.83 -25.85
CA ALA A 725 26.08 12.94 -25.54
C ALA A 725 26.04 12.48 -24.08
N GLY A 726 25.76 13.38 -23.13
CA GLY A 726 25.63 13.02 -21.72
C GLY A 726 24.51 12.02 -21.45
N ALA A 727 23.30 12.27 -22.00
CA ALA A 727 22.17 11.37 -21.81
C ALA A 727 22.48 9.94 -22.30
N TRP A 728 23.00 9.79 -23.53
CA TRP A 728 23.32 8.48 -24.08
C TRP A 728 24.57 7.82 -23.46
N SER A 729 25.64 8.59 -23.17
CA SER A 729 26.83 8.03 -22.53
C SER A 729 26.55 7.58 -21.10
N GLY A 730 25.72 8.33 -20.36
CA GLY A 730 25.26 7.93 -19.03
C GLY A 730 24.44 6.64 -19.10
N CYS A 731 23.46 6.57 -20.01
CA CYS A 731 22.66 5.36 -20.23
C CYS A 731 23.56 4.13 -20.47
N VAL A 732 24.46 4.18 -21.44
CA VAL A 732 25.39 3.09 -21.77
C VAL A 732 26.30 2.75 -20.58
N ALA A 733 26.86 3.74 -19.89
CA ALA A 733 27.72 3.51 -18.73
C ALA A 733 26.97 2.90 -17.54
N GLY A 734 25.69 3.24 -17.35
CA GLY A 734 24.80 2.63 -16.37
C GLY A 734 24.56 1.15 -16.65
N TYR A 735 24.18 0.81 -17.88
CA TYR A 735 24.03 -0.59 -18.32
C TYR A 735 25.32 -1.40 -18.18
N VAL A 736 26.47 -0.83 -18.58
CA VAL A 736 27.76 -1.51 -18.44
C VAL A 736 28.11 -1.72 -16.96
N ALA A 737 27.95 -0.71 -16.10
CA ALA A 737 28.23 -0.85 -14.67
C ALA A 737 27.33 -1.90 -14.01
N TRP A 738 26.04 -1.93 -14.32
CA TRP A 738 25.08 -2.92 -13.82
C TRP A 738 25.50 -4.36 -14.15
N LEU A 739 25.73 -4.65 -15.44
CA LEU A 739 26.10 -6.00 -15.91
C LEU A 739 27.48 -6.44 -15.41
N VAL A 740 28.46 -5.52 -15.40
CA VAL A 740 29.82 -5.80 -14.92
C VAL A 740 29.82 -6.03 -13.41
N THR A 741 29.03 -5.29 -12.63
CA THR A 741 28.95 -5.51 -11.18
C THR A 741 28.32 -6.85 -10.84
N ALA A 742 27.22 -7.25 -11.47
CA ALA A 742 26.64 -8.58 -11.28
C ALA A 742 27.68 -9.68 -11.57
N THR A 743 28.30 -9.65 -12.75
CA THR A 743 29.35 -10.62 -13.15
C THR A 743 30.55 -10.63 -12.19
N ALA A 744 30.95 -9.46 -11.66
CA ALA A 744 32.09 -9.33 -10.76
C ALA A 744 31.79 -9.82 -9.32
N LEU A 745 30.52 -9.93 -8.94
CA LEU A 745 30.07 -10.50 -7.67
C LEU A 745 29.80 -12.01 -7.76
N GLY A 746 29.83 -12.59 -8.96
CA GLY A 746 29.44 -13.98 -9.21
C GLY A 746 27.93 -14.16 -9.42
N ASP A 747 27.15 -13.08 -9.45
CA ASP A 747 25.70 -13.13 -9.70
C ASP A 747 25.42 -13.61 -11.15
N PRO A 748 24.43 -14.50 -11.36
CA PRO A 748 24.03 -14.91 -12.71
C PRO A 748 23.43 -13.74 -13.50
N LEU A 749 23.63 -13.74 -14.82
CA LEU A 749 23.08 -12.72 -15.74
C LEU A 749 21.60 -13.00 -16.11
N ASP A 750 20.81 -13.38 -15.11
CA ASP A 750 19.36 -13.59 -15.19
C ASP A 750 18.60 -12.49 -14.43
N LYS A 751 17.29 -12.66 -14.24
CA LYS A 751 16.45 -11.68 -13.55
C LYS A 751 16.81 -11.51 -12.07
N ASP A 752 17.34 -12.54 -11.43
CA ASP A 752 17.53 -12.62 -9.98
C ASP A 752 18.91 -12.06 -9.61
N GLY A 753 19.97 -12.47 -10.32
CA GLY A 753 21.31 -11.90 -10.16
C GLY A 753 21.41 -10.44 -10.64
N LEU A 754 20.72 -10.08 -11.73
CA LEU A 754 20.59 -8.66 -12.12
C LEU A 754 19.65 -7.85 -11.21
N GLY A 755 18.90 -8.54 -10.33
CA GLY A 755 18.01 -7.94 -9.34
C GLY A 755 18.69 -7.52 -8.03
N THR A 756 19.98 -7.84 -7.85
CA THR A 756 20.72 -7.56 -6.61
C THR A 756 20.86 -6.05 -6.33
N LEU A 757 20.95 -5.69 -5.05
CA LEU A 757 20.97 -4.29 -4.63
C LEU A 757 22.27 -3.61 -5.05
N GLU A 758 23.36 -4.36 -5.02
CA GLU A 758 24.73 -4.00 -5.37
C GLU A 758 24.84 -3.67 -6.86
N SER A 759 24.35 -4.55 -7.74
CA SER A 759 24.36 -4.35 -9.19
C SER A 759 23.46 -3.17 -9.58
N MET A 760 22.24 -3.10 -9.03
CA MET A 760 21.31 -1.99 -9.25
C MET A 760 21.92 -0.65 -8.80
N LEU A 761 22.57 -0.60 -7.64
CA LEU A 761 23.24 0.61 -7.13
C LEU A 761 24.32 1.11 -8.08
N ALA A 762 25.20 0.20 -8.54
CA ALA A 762 26.28 0.54 -9.46
C ALA A 762 25.74 1.12 -10.78
N GLY A 763 24.74 0.47 -11.38
CA GLY A 763 24.08 0.94 -12.60
C GLY A 763 23.42 2.32 -12.45
N ASN A 764 22.66 2.51 -11.36
CA ASN A 764 21.96 3.78 -11.08
C ASN A 764 22.96 4.93 -10.93
N VAL A 765 23.93 4.80 -10.03
CA VAL A 765 24.91 5.85 -9.73
C VAL A 765 25.75 6.18 -10.97
N CYS A 766 26.21 5.17 -11.71
CA CYS A 766 26.98 5.37 -12.94
C CYS A 766 26.16 6.15 -14.00
N SER A 767 24.88 5.79 -14.19
CA SER A 767 23.99 6.40 -15.19
C SER A 767 23.86 7.92 -15.03
N ILE A 768 23.57 8.39 -13.81
CA ILE A 768 23.38 9.83 -13.55
C ILE A 768 24.71 10.60 -13.47
N VAL A 769 25.75 10.02 -12.87
CA VAL A 769 27.05 10.70 -12.68
C VAL A 769 27.80 10.86 -14.00
N VAL A 770 27.90 9.80 -14.80
CA VAL A 770 28.59 9.86 -16.10
C VAL A 770 27.86 10.81 -17.06
N SER A 771 26.52 10.80 -17.06
CA SER A 771 25.75 11.78 -17.85
C SER A 771 26.09 13.22 -17.47
N GLY A 772 26.05 13.56 -16.17
CA GLY A 772 26.36 14.90 -15.70
C GLY A 772 27.77 15.35 -16.06
N MET A 773 28.76 14.46 -15.89
CA MET A 773 30.16 14.73 -16.22
C MET A 773 30.37 14.95 -17.72
N VAL A 774 29.87 14.05 -18.58
CA VAL A 774 30.04 14.16 -20.04
C VAL A 774 29.26 15.35 -20.60
N CYS A 775 28.04 15.58 -20.13
CA CYS A 775 27.21 16.74 -20.51
C CYS A 775 27.92 18.06 -20.20
N TYR A 776 28.50 18.19 -19.00
CA TYR A 776 29.26 19.36 -18.61
C TYR A 776 30.57 19.50 -19.41
N ALA A 777 31.37 18.44 -19.53
CA ALA A 777 32.67 18.50 -20.20
C ALA A 777 32.56 18.95 -21.66
N ILE A 778 31.66 18.32 -22.45
CA ILE A 778 31.42 18.68 -23.85
C ILE A 778 30.86 20.11 -23.97
N SER A 779 30.00 20.52 -23.03
CA SER A 779 29.46 21.87 -23.01
C SER A 779 30.49 22.93 -22.59
N ALA A 780 31.43 22.61 -21.71
CA ALA A 780 32.53 23.50 -21.33
C ALA A 780 33.52 23.69 -22.48
N MET A 781 33.73 22.66 -23.31
CA MET A 781 34.53 22.74 -24.53
C MET A 781 33.87 23.56 -25.65
N ASN A 782 32.54 23.58 -25.71
CA ASN A 782 31.78 24.37 -26.69
C ASN A 782 30.51 25.00 -26.05
N PRO A 783 30.66 26.11 -25.30
CA PRO A 783 29.56 26.71 -24.54
C PRO A 783 28.52 27.40 -25.43
N GLN A 784 27.23 27.14 -25.18
CA GLN A 784 26.14 27.73 -25.98
C GLN A 784 25.85 29.20 -25.60
N ASN A 785 26.08 29.60 -24.34
CA ASN A 785 25.78 30.94 -23.80
C ASN A 785 24.35 31.44 -24.15
N TYR A 786 23.36 30.56 -23.95
CA TYR A 786 22.00 30.73 -24.47
C TYR A 786 21.18 31.84 -23.78
N ASP A 787 20.53 32.71 -24.57
CA ASP A 787 19.52 33.66 -24.08
C ASP A 787 18.13 33.02 -24.07
N PHE A 788 17.62 32.79 -22.85
CA PHE A 788 16.32 32.16 -22.59
C PHE A 788 15.10 32.94 -23.11
N LYS A 789 15.24 34.20 -23.57
CA LYS A 789 14.11 35.00 -24.11
C LYS A 789 13.39 34.31 -25.27
N SER A 790 14.13 33.62 -26.14
CA SER A 790 13.57 32.92 -27.30
C SER A 790 12.55 31.84 -26.94
N MET A 791 12.69 31.21 -25.76
CA MET A 791 11.77 30.19 -25.27
C MET A 791 10.39 30.75 -24.86
N LYS A 792 10.22 32.08 -24.78
CA LYS A 792 8.93 32.74 -24.59
C LYS A 792 8.09 32.81 -25.87
N ALA A 793 8.68 32.49 -27.03
CA ALA A 793 8.01 32.52 -28.33
C ALA A 793 7.39 31.17 -28.72
N ILE A 794 7.19 30.24 -27.78
CA ILE A 794 6.44 29.00 -28.02
C ILE A 794 4.98 29.37 -28.32
N GLU A 795 4.49 28.92 -29.47
CA GLU A 795 3.20 29.28 -30.05
C GLU A 795 2.04 28.51 -29.40
N LEU A 796 1.09 29.26 -28.84
CA LEU A 796 -0.22 28.76 -28.38
C LEU A 796 -1.05 28.33 -29.59
N LEU A 797 -1.78 27.22 -29.48
CA LEU A 797 -2.59 26.69 -30.59
C LEU A 797 -3.95 27.38 -30.71
N ASP A 798 -4.52 27.79 -29.58
CA ASP A 798 -5.74 28.57 -29.49
C ASP A 798 -5.39 29.96 -28.90
N ASN A 799 -6.18 31.00 -29.21
CA ASN A 799 -6.04 32.34 -28.61
C ASN A 799 -6.45 32.39 -27.11
N ASP A 800 -6.40 31.27 -26.38
CA ASP A 800 -6.79 31.15 -24.98
C ASP A 800 -5.64 31.59 -24.04
N GLN A 801 -5.64 32.88 -23.70
CA GLN A 801 -4.67 33.50 -22.78
C GLN A 801 -4.94 33.19 -21.28
N SER A 802 -5.75 32.18 -20.96
CA SER A 802 -6.10 31.82 -19.58
C SER A 802 -4.85 31.52 -18.74
N GLY A 803 -4.70 32.24 -17.63
CA GLY A 803 -3.58 32.09 -16.68
C GLY A 803 -2.25 32.70 -17.13
N LEU A 804 -2.24 33.51 -18.19
CA LEU A 804 -1.06 34.20 -18.72
C LEU A 804 -1.04 35.71 -18.38
N ASP A 805 -1.52 36.08 -17.18
CA ASP A 805 -1.54 37.46 -16.71
C ASP A 805 -0.11 38.05 -16.62
N PRO A 806 0.20 39.17 -17.31
CA PRO A 806 1.54 39.78 -17.31
C PRO A 806 2.06 40.20 -15.92
N ASP A 807 1.17 40.59 -14.99
CA ASP A 807 1.54 40.96 -13.62
C ASP A 807 1.87 39.70 -12.79
N GLU A 808 1.17 38.58 -13.01
CA GLU A 808 1.50 37.30 -12.36
C GLU A 808 2.76 36.63 -12.91
N LEU A 809 3.04 36.82 -14.21
CA LEU A 809 4.26 36.35 -14.87
C LEU A 809 5.45 37.31 -14.72
N SER A 810 5.28 38.42 -13.99
CA SER A 810 6.34 39.41 -13.78
C SER A 810 7.52 38.83 -12.99
N GLU A 811 8.74 39.19 -13.41
CA GLU A 811 9.98 38.82 -12.68
C GLU A 811 9.96 39.32 -11.23
N ALA A 812 9.25 40.42 -10.96
CA ALA A 812 9.06 40.97 -9.62
C ALA A 812 8.32 40.02 -8.66
N LYS A 813 7.40 39.18 -9.16
CA LYS A 813 6.72 38.14 -8.36
C LYS A 813 7.43 36.79 -8.44
N LEU A 814 7.95 36.42 -9.60
CA LEU A 814 8.54 35.09 -9.82
C LEU A 814 9.95 34.94 -9.22
N LEU A 815 10.78 35.99 -9.16
CA LEU A 815 12.11 35.92 -8.53
C LEU A 815 12.05 35.67 -7.01
N PRO A 816 11.21 36.37 -6.21
CA PRO A 816 11.03 36.03 -4.80
C PRO A 816 10.54 34.60 -4.58
N ALA A 817 9.56 34.13 -5.37
CA ALA A 817 9.07 32.75 -5.31
C ALA A 817 10.16 31.72 -5.63
N LEU A 818 10.97 31.98 -6.68
CA LEU A 818 12.10 31.15 -7.09
C LEU A 818 13.18 31.08 -6.01
N ASN A 819 13.54 32.21 -5.41
CA ASN A 819 14.54 32.27 -4.34
C ASN A 819 14.04 31.58 -3.06
N TRP A 820 12.74 31.67 -2.77
CA TRP A 820 12.10 30.94 -1.68
C TRP A 820 12.18 29.44 -1.89
N ILE A 821 11.75 28.91 -3.05
CA ILE A 821 11.79 27.46 -3.31
C ILE A 821 13.21 26.92 -3.43
N LYS A 822 14.18 27.70 -3.95
CA LYS A 822 15.60 27.34 -3.91
C LYS A 822 16.10 27.21 -2.47
N LYS A 823 15.79 28.18 -1.59
CA LYS A 823 16.20 28.14 -0.18
C LYS A 823 15.57 26.97 0.57
N PHE A 824 14.25 26.83 0.50
CA PHE A 824 13.52 25.81 1.28
C PHE A 824 13.64 24.42 0.67
N GLY A 825 13.65 24.27 -0.67
CA GLY A 825 13.83 22.98 -1.34
C GLY A 825 15.18 22.33 -1.01
N TRP A 826 16.29 23.05 -1.20
CA TRP A 826 17.61 22.54 -0.81
C TRP A 826 17.77 22.39 0.70
N GLY A 827 17.23 23.32 1.50
CA GLY A 827 17.28 23.26 2.96
C GLY A 827 16.57 22.02 3.51
N VAL A 828 15.35 21.74 3.06
CA VAL A 828 14.58 20.55 3.45
C VAL A 828 15.22 19.27 2.92
N SER A 829 15.73 19.27 1.68
CA SER A 829 16.44 18.10 1.12
C SER A 829 17.70 17.75 1.94
N PHE A 830 18.47 18.75 2.38
CA PHE A 830 19.59 18.56 3.30
C PHE A 830 19.13 18.03 4.67
N VAL A 831 18.01 18.53 5.19
CA VAL A 831 17.46 18.04 6.46
C VAL A 831 17.05 16.56 6.36
N LEU A 832 16.35 16.17 5.29
CA LEU A 832 15.86 14.81 5.09
C LEU A 832 16.98 13.80 4.76
N CYS A 833 17.92 14.14 3.88
CA CYS A 833 18.94 13.19 3.43
C CYS A 833 20.24 13.19 4.24
N VAL A 834 20.53 14.26 5.01
CA VAL A 834 21.80 14.39 5.75
C VAL A 834 21.56 14.62 7.23
N LEU A 835 20.86 15.70 7.60
CA LEU A 835 20.79 16.10 9.02
C LEU A 835 20.00 15.09 9.87
N TRP A 836 18.83 14.66 9.43
CA TRP A 836 18.00 13.73 10.20
C TRP A 836 18.68 12.36 10.35
N PRO A 837 19.19 11.69 9.29
CA PRO A 837 20.02 10.49 9.45
C PRO A 837 21.19 10.70 10.42
N ALA A 838 21.95 11.79 10.28
CA ALA A 838 23.10 12.08 11.15
C ALA A 838 22.74 12.41 12.61
N LEU A 839 21.52 12.87 12.88
CA LEU A 839 20.98 13.03 14.24
C LEU A 839 20.39 11.73 14.81
N SER A 840 20.08 10.76 13.95
CA SER A 840 19.59 9.43 14.35
C SER A 840 20.72 8.41 14.54
N THR A 841 21.88 8.56 13.90
CA THR A 841 23.02 7.63 14.09
C THR A 841 23.53 7.52 15.53
N PRO A 842 23.58 8.58 16.38
CA PRO A 842 24.04 8.45 17.77
C PRO A 842 23.07 7.66 18.65
N ALA A 843 21.85 7.39 18.19
CA ALA A 843 20.88 6.56 18.90
C ALA A 843 21.20 5.05 18.79
N GLY A 844 22.06 4.64 17.85
CA GLY A 844 22.40 3.23 17.62
C GLY A 844 21.16 2.38 17.34
N THR A 845 20.92 1.36 18.17
CA THR A 845 19.64 0.67 18.27
C THR A 845 18.67 1.47 19.14
N PHE A 846 17.53 1.85 18.59
CA PHE A 846 16.55 2.73 19.23
C PHE A 846 16.08 2.15 20.56
N SER A 847 16.19 2.93 21.63
CA SER A 847 15.54 2.63 22.90
C SER A 847 14.02 2.70 22.76
N LYS A 848 13.28 2.04 23.65
CA LYS A 848 11.81 2.10 23.70
C LYS A 848 11.29 3.54 23.63
N THR A 849 11.88 4.46 24.41
CA THR A 849 11.54 5.89 24.41
C THR A 849 11.83 6.56 23.07
N TYR A 850 12.96 6.27 22.41
CA TYR A 850 13.29 6.84 21.10
C TYR A 850 12.35 6.32 20.01
N PHE A 851 12.02 5.02 20.03
CA PHE A 851 11.05 4.44 19.09
C PHE A 851 9.65 5.01 19.29
N SER A 852 9.18 5.16 20.53
CA SER A 852 7.87 5.77 20.79
C SER A 852 7.82 7.27 20.41
N PHE A 853 8.94 7.99 20.50
CA PHE A 853 9.06 9.33 19.89
C PHE A 853 9.04 9.30 18.35
N TRP A 854 9.70 8.32 17.72
CA TRP A 854 9.65 8.12 16.27
C TRP A 854 8.23 7.84 15.77
N ILE A 855 7.49 6.95 16.45
CA ILE A 855 6.09 6.67 16.15
C ILE A 855 5.17 7.87 16.44
N PHE A 856 5.47 8.69 17.45
CA PHE A 856 4.78 9.97 17.63
C PHE A 856 4.94 10.90 16.41
N ILE A 857 6.16 11.01 15.84
CA ILE A 857 6.38 11.77 14.60
C ILE A 857 5.55 11.19 13.45
N VAL A 858 5.55 9.86 13.27
CA VAL A 858 4.73 9.16 12.26
C VAL A 858 3.25 9.55 12.39
N ILE A 859 2.67 9.40 13.58
CA ILE A 859 1.25 9.70 13.83
C ILE A 859 0.94 11.18 13.60
N ALA A 860 1.76 12.09 14.15
CA ALA A 860 1.57 13.52 14.03
C ALA A 860 1.65 13.97 12.56
N TRP A 861 2.66 13.52 11.82
CA TRP A 861 2.86 13.88 10.42
C TRP A 861 1.73 13.34 9.53
N GLY A 862 1.33 12.08 9.71
CA GLY A 862 0.17 11.51 9.02
C GLY A 862 -1.13 12.29 9.27
N PHE A 863 -1.38 12.70 10.52
CA PHE A 863 -2.56 13.51 10.88
C PHE A 863 -2.51 14.91 10.27
N PHE A 864 -1.42 15.67 10.44
CA PHE A 864 -1.30 17.01 9.89
C PHE A 864 -1.33 17.02 8.35
N ALA A 865 -0.69 16.04 7.70
CA ALA A 865 -0.75 15.86 6.25
C ALA A 865 -2.19 15.65 5.77
N SER A 866 -2.95 14.77 6.46
CA SER A 866 -4.37 14.52 6.16
C SER A 866 -5.22 15.78 6.28
N VAL A 867 -5.11 16.51 7.39
CA VAL A 867 -5.90 17.74 7.64
C VAL A 867 -5.61 18.79 6.58
N VAL A 868 -4.35 18.99 6.20
CA VAL A 868 -3.98 20.00 5.21
C VAL A 868 -4.41 19.59 3.80
N ILE A 869 -4.20 18.34 3.39
CA ILE A 869 -4.45 17.93 2.00
C ILE A 869 -5.94 17.73 1.69
N ILE A 870 -6.75 17.37 2.70
CA ILE A 870 -8.21 17.27 2.57
C ILE A 870 -8.84 18.65 2.76
N GLY A 871 -8.40 19.42 3.77
CA GLY A 871 -9.02 20.70 4.12
C GLY A 871 -8.70 21.84 3.14
N LEU A 872 -7.43 22.00 2.74
CA LEU A 872 -6.99 23.18 1.97
C LEU A 872 -7.65 23.30 0.59
N PRO A 873 -7.80 22.24 -0.24
CA PRO A 873 -8.46 22.35 -1.54
C PRO A 873 -9.94 22.74 -1.43
N ILE A 874 -10.65 22.26 -0.39
CA ILE A 874 -12.04 22.65 -0.12
C ILE A 874 -12.12 24.13 0.20
N VAL A 875 -11.27 24.62 1.10
CA VAL A 875 -11.22 26.05 1.50
C VAL A 875 -10.88 26.94 0.31
N GLU A 876 -9.88 26.56 -0.49
CA GLU A 876 -9.50 27.30 -1.70
C GLU A 876 -10.59 27.33 -2.78
N SER A 877 -11.48 26.33 -2.81
CA SER A 877 -12.56 26.19 -3.81
C SER A 877 -13.93 26.57 -3.27
N TRP A 878 -14.02 27.13 -2.05
CA TRP A 878 -15.29 27.35 -1.36
C TRP A 878 -16.23 28.30 -2.11
N GLU A 879 -15.69 29.33 -2.76
CA GLU A 879 -16.47 30.29 -3.57
C GLU A 879 -17.13 29.58 -4.77
N ASP A 880 -16.37 28.77 -5.50
CA ASP A 880 -16.81 27.96 -6.63
C ASP A 880 -17.89 26.95 -6.21
N ILE A 881 -17.64 26.21 -5.12
CA ILE A 881 -18.59 25.25 -4.51
C ILE A 881 -19.88 25.97 -4.09
N SER A 882 -19.77 27.15 -3.46
CA SER A 882 -20.94 27.90 -3.00
C SER A 882 -21.79 28.41 -4.18
N THR A 883 -21.16 28.76 -5.29
CA THR A 883 -21.82 29.25 -6.51
C THR A 883 -22.62 28.12 -7.16
N ILE A 884 -21.98 26.96 -7.36
CA ILE A 884 -22.64 25.73 -7.86
C ILE A 884 -23.79 25.32 -6.93
N THR A 885 -23.58 25.35 -5.61
CA THR A 885 -24.62 24.94 -4.63
C THR A 885 -25.83 25.87 -4.64
N LYS A 886 -25.62 27.20 -4.74
CA LYS A 886 -26.73 28.16 -4.85
C LYS A 886 -27.50 28.00 -6.17
N ALA A 887 -26.79 27.80 -7.28
CA ALA A 887 -27.40 27.54 -8.59
C ALA A 887 -28.24 26.25 -8.60
N LEU A 888 -27.73 25.16 -8.02
CA LEU A 888 -28.45 23.88 -7.89
C LEU A 888 -29.67 23.95 -6.96
N THR A 889 -29.66 24.82 -5.95
CA THR A 889 -30.78 24.97 -5.00
C THR A 889 -31.87 25.94 -5.48
N GLY A 890 -31.75 26.50 -6.68
CA GLY A 890 -32.73 27.45 -7.24
C GLY A 890 -32.79 28.78 -6.48
N VAL A 891 -31.87 29.02 -5.55
CA VAL A 891 -31.70 30.33 -4.90
C VAL A 891 -31.14 31.26 -5.96
N ASN A 892 -31.93 32.26 -6.34
CA ASN A 892 -31.67 33.15 -7.47
C ASN A 892 -30.36 33.94 -7.26
N VAL A 893 -29.23 33.34 -7.65
CA VAL A 893 -28.00 34.08 -7.90
C VAL A 893 -28.23 34.75 -9.24
N GLY A 894 -28.29 36.09 -9.25
CA GLY A 894 -28.04 36.80 -10.49
C GLY A 894 -26.68 36.33 -10.99
N LEU A 895 -26.65 35.61 -12.11
CA LEU A 895 -25.42 35.25 -12.79
C LEU A 895 -24.54 36.50 -12.81
N PRO A 896 -23.27 36.44 -12.39
CA PRO A 896 -22.46 37.63 -12.28
C PRO A 896 -22.44 38.35 -13.64
N GLU A 897 -23.09 39.52 -13.70
CA GLU A 897 -23.05 40.44 -14.84
C GLU A 897 -21.66 41.11 -14.89
N THR A 898 -20.60 40.30 -14.92
CA THR A 898 -19.24 40.77 -15.01
C THR A 898 -18.93 41.19 -16.44
N ASN A 899 -19.22 42.46 -16.71
CA ASN A 899 -18.36 43.34 -17.48
C ASN A 899 -18.24 43.06 -18.99
N LEU A 900 -19.27 42.51 -19.64
CA LEU A 900 -19.34 42.56 -21.11
C LEU A 900 -19.51 44.01 -21.61
N HIS A 901 -20.43 44.78 -21.02
CA HIS A 901 -20.60 46.19 -21.38
C HIS A 901 -19.42 47.08 -20.93
N GLU A 902 -18.78 46.77 -19.81
CA GLU A 902 -17.65 47.58 -19.30
C GLU A 902 -16.31 47.25 -20.00
N LYS A 903 -16.15 46.04 -20.56
CA LYS A 903 -15.05 45.73 -21.48
C LYS A 903 -15.30 46.30 -22.87
N ALA A 904 -16.49 46.13 -23.44
CA ALA A 904 -16.82 46.71 -24.74
C ALA A 904 -16.63 48.25 -24.75
N ALA A 905 -17.06 48.95 -23.69
CA ALA A 905 -16.85 50.39 -23.55
C ALA A 905 -15.36 50.81 -23.39
N LYS A 906 -14.48 49.90 -22.96
CA LYS A 906 -13.02 50.12 -22.90
C LYS A 906 -12.31 49.74 -24.20
N GLU A 907 -12.85 48.79 -24.96
CA GLU A 907 -12.34 48.40 -26.29
C GLU A 907 -12.81 49.34 -27.40
N GLU A 908 -13.87 50.15 -27.19
CA GLU A 908 -14.24 51.29 -28.05
C GLU A 908 -13.57 52.63 -27.65
N SER A 909 -12.75 52.66 -26.58
CA SER A 909 -12.10 53.90 -26.09
C SER A 909 -10.59 53.80 -25.85
N ALA A 910 -9.93 52.75 -26.39
CA ALA A 910 -8.49 52.54 -26.39
C ALA A 910 -8.00 52.10 -27.78
#